data_AF-A0A2G6VWF6-F1
#
_entry.id   AF-A0A2G6VWF6-F1
#
_cell.length_a   1.000
_cell.length_b   1.000
_cell.length_c   1.000
_cell.angle_alpha   90.00
_cell.angle_beta   90.00
_cell.angle_gamma   90.00
#
_symmetry.space_group_name_H-M   'P 1'
#
loop_
_entity.id
_entity.type
_entity.pdbx_description
1 polymer ?
#
loop_
_entity_poly.entity_id
_entity_poly.type
_entity_poly.pdbx_seq_one_letter_code
_entity_poly.pdbx_strand_id
1 'polypeptide(L)'
;MSSNKKYWKSVEELDKNSSIVEALRNNEFVEEIPTDEFLGNNDALSSSSTSRRDFLKYVGFSTAAATLAACEGPVNKSIPYVLQPEQIIPGVADYYATSVFDGFDFANLLVKTREGRPIKIDNNTIAGAKFSANARVHASILSLYDSMRLKEPKIEGKNSTWSAVDSKIKSSIADAAAKGGQVVLLTNTLASPSTEKLIAEFIGKNPNAKHVVYDAVSESEALDAFETVYGERALVDYDFSKASLIVSVGADFLGDWQGGGFDSGYAKGRIPKAGKMSRHFQLEANMTLSGAAADKRLPMSTANQKQALVHIYNIVTGSAVAVSLEDKFKAEVTKAAQQLKAAGSKGVLVSGIQDKNAQLLVLAINQVLASEAFSTSGVRQIRKGSDAKVAQLISDMKAGSVHTLVMSGVNPVYTLADSASFVEGLKKVKTSVAFSLKEDETALVSTIAAAVPHYLESWNDVSITKGTYGITQPAIRPLFVTKQFQDVLLSLNGLTGTFYDYIKANASTIITGSTWNKVLHDGVYVGVVPTASAGSADYSAAANALAKSKASQGLELVLYTKTGMGDGQQANNPWLQEFPDPITRVSWDNYVTVSNADAKKYELSNEIVANGGLNGSYATITTADGAKLENVPVIVQPGQAVGTIGLALGYGRKAALKEEMMVGLNAYSLYKGFNNVQSVTLAKAGGEHEFACVQGQKTLMGRGDIIKETSLEIFNTKDAHVWNEQPMVSLDHKEVEATKVDLWDSFDRSTGHHFNLSIDLNACTGCGACVIACHAENNVPVVGKSEVRRSRDMHWLRIDRYYSSESTFEGDNERKENIAGLSSSLSTFNEMEKAGDNPQVSFQPVMCQHCNHAPCETVCPVAATSHSRQGQNHMAYNRCVGTRYCANNCPYKVRRFNWFLYNKNSEFDYHMNDDLGRMVLNPDVNVRSRGVMEKCSMCIQMTQATILKAKREGRAIVDGEFQTACSNACSTGAMIFGDVNDKEAEVTKLAADERMYHLLEHVGTKPNVIYHVKVRNT
;
A
#
# COMPACT_ATOMS: atom_id res chain seq x y z
N MET A 1 -32.14 -42.23 -57.57
CA MET A 1 -31.44 -42.10 -58.86
C MET A 1 -30.63 -40.82 -58.87
N SER A 2 -29.51 -40.84 -59.60
CA SER A 2 -28.33 -39.94 -59.62
C SER A 2 -27.48 -39.91 -58.33
N SER A 3 -26.18 -40.15 -58.30
CA SER A 3 -25.23 -40.98 -59.08
C SER A 3 -23.87 -40.76 -58.41
N ASN A 4 -23.35 -41.70 -57.61
CA ASN A 4 -21.97 -41.58 -57.10
C ASN A 4 -20.99 -41.80 -58.26
N LYS A 5 -20.55 -40.72 -58.91
CA LYS A 5 -19.48 -40.78 -59.90
C LYS A 5 -18.15 -40.82 -59.15
N LYS A 6 -17.50 -41.98 -59.16
CA LYS A 6 -16.11 -42.14 -58.73
C LYS A 6 -15.22 -41.65 -59.88
N TYR A 7 -14.37 -40.66 -59.61
CA TYR A 7 -13.38 -40.18 -60.57
C TYR A 7 -12.05 -40.86 -60.25
N TRP A 8 -11.59 -41.71 -61.16
CA TRP A 8 -10.31 -42.40 -61.04
C TRP A 8 -9.16 -41.44 -61.37
N LYS A 9 -8.13 -41.42 -60.51
CA LYS A 9 -6.97 -40.53 -60.66
C LYS A 9 -5.82 -41.17 -61.44
N SER A 10 -5.83 -42.49 -61.62
CA SER A 10 -4.90 -43.22 -62.47
C SER A 10 -5.57 -44.47 -63.06
N VAL A 11 -4.92 -45.10 -64.04
CA VAL A 11 -5.47 -46.29 -64.74
C VAL A 11 -5.52 -47.50 -63.82
N GLU A 12 -4.64 -47.56 -62.83
CA GLU A 12 -4.50 -48.65 -61.86
C GLU A 12 -5.68 -48.73 -60.88
N GLU A 13 -6.44 -47.65 -60.67
CA GLU A 13 -7.63 -47.62 -59.82
C GLU A 13 -8.89 -48.26 -60.47
N LEU A 14 -8.81 -48.64 -61.75
CA LEU A 14 -9.86 -49.38 -62.45
C LEU A 14 -9.84 -50.88 -62.12
N ASP A 15 -8.69 -51.42 -61.73
CA ASP A 15 -8.58 -52.80 -61.24
C ASP A 15 -8.89 -52.84 -59.74
N LYS A 16 -9.97 -53.53 -59.37
CA LYS A 16 -10.43 -53.61 -57.98
C LYS A 16 -9.48 -54.37 -57.05
N ASN A 17 -8.51 -55.10 -57.61
CA ASN A 17 -7.55 -55.90 -56.87
C ASN A 17 -6.09 -55.45 -57.13
N SER A 18 -5.87 -54.19 -57.52
CA SER A 18 -4.52 -53.66 -57.73
C SER A 18 -3.74 -53.55 -56.41
N SER A 19 -2.71 -54.39 -56.27
CA SER A 19 -1.80 -54.39 -55.11
C SER A 19 -1.04 -53.06 -54.95
N ILE A 20 -0.83 -52.31 -56.03
CA ILE A 20 -0.16 -51.00 -56.02
C ILE A 20 -1.07 -49.93 -55.40
N VAL A 21 -2.37 -49.93 -55.69
CA VAL A 21 -3.33 -48.97 -55.14
C VAL A 21 -3.57 -49.24 -53.64
N GLU A 22 -3.54 -50.51 -53.23
CA GLU A 22 -3.65 -50.89 -51.83
C GLU A 22 -2.39 -50.53 -51.03
N ALA A 23 -1.19 -50.72 -51.60
CA ALA A 23 0.07 -50.30 -50.98
C ALA A 23 0.19 -48.77 -50.83
N LEU A 24 -0.18 -47.98 -51.86
CA LEU A 24 -0.15 -46.51 -51.80
C LEU A 24 -1.23 -45.91 -50.88
N ARG A 25 -2.33 -46.64 -50.61
CA ARG A 25 -3.35 -46.21 -49.64
C ARG A 25 -2.90 -46.39 -48.20
N ASN A 26 -2.06 -47.39 -47.94
CA ASN A 26 -1.65 -47.77 -46.59
C ASN A 26 -0.27 -47.21 -46.20
N ASN A 27 0.51 -46.66 -47.13
CA ASN A 27 1.82 -46.05 -46.88
C ASN A 27 1.83 -44.57 -47.29
N GLU A 28 1.97 -43.66 -46.32
CA GLU A 28 2.07 -42.20 -46.60
C GLU A 28 3.43 -41.80 -47.21
N PHE A 29 4.45 -42.65 -47.09
CA PHE A 29 5.76 -42.49 -47.75
C PHE A 29 6.21 -43.80 -48.39
N VAL A 30 6.78 -43.70 -49.60
CA VAL A 30 7.06 -44.86 -50.48
C VAL A 30 8.34 -45.62 -50.08
N GLU A 31 9.20 -45.06 -49.21
CA GLU A 31 10.39 -45.75 -48.69
C GLU A 31 10.50 -45.59 -47.16
N GLU A 32 10.89 -46.66 -46.49
CA GLU A 32 11.12 -46.74 -45.04
C GLU A 32 12.42 -45.99 -44.68
N ILE A 33 12.34 -45.03 -43.77
CA ILE A 33 13.50 -44.22 -43.35
C ILE A 33 14.30 -45.04 -42.33
N PRO A 34 15.59 -45.36 -42.57
CA PRO A 34 16.38 -46.15 -41.64
C PRO A 34 16.73 -45.29 -40.41
N THR A 35 15.98 -45.41 -39.32
CA THR A 35 16.20 -44.66 -38.09
C THR A 35 17.33 -45.22 -37.23
N ASP A 36 17.65 -46.51 -37.36
CA ASP A 36 18.57 -47.20 -36.46
C ASP A 36 20.05 -46.97 -36.82
N GLU A 37 20.35 -46.69 -38.09
CA GLU A 37 21.73 -46.41 -38.55
C GLU A 37 22.19 -44.96 -38.21
N PHE A 38 21.25 -44.03 -38.01
CA PHE A 38 21.54 -42.61 -37.77
C PHE A 38 21.67 -42.24 -36.29
N LEU A 39 20.88 -42.88 -35.40
CA LEU A 39 20.86 -42.57 -33.96
C LEU A 39 21.85 -43.40 -33.13
N GLY A 40 22.40 -44.48 -33.70
CA GLY A 40 23.24 -45.42 -32.97
C GLY A 40 24.73 -45.03 -32.85
N ASN A 41 25.23 -44.07 -33.64
CA ASN A 41 26.67 -43.81 -33.73
C ASN A 41 27.02 -42.32 -33.83
N ASN A 42 27.56 -41.73 -32.76
CA ASN A 42 27.88 -40.28 -32.67
C ASN A 42 28.89 -39.80 -33.72
N ASP A 43 29.77 -40.67 -34.23
CA ASP A 43 30.79 -40.31 -35.23
C ASP A 43 30.21 -40.12 -36.65
N ALA A 44 29.02 -40.68 -36.92
CA ALA A 44 28.31 -40.51 -38.18
C ALA A 44 27.59 -39.14 -38.29
N LEU A 45 27.20 -38.55 -37.15
CA LEU A 45 26.51 -37.26 -37.10
C LEU A 45 27.43 -36.10 -37.50
N SER A 46 28.70 -36.15 -37.09
CA SER A 46 29.69 -35.11 -37.38
C SER A 46 30.25 -35.13 -38.81
N SER A 47 30.03 -36.21 -39.56
CA SER A 47 30.56 -36.39 -40.92
C SER A 47 29.50 -36.35 -42.03
N SER A 48 28.20 -36.28 -41.68
CA SER A 48 27.12 -36.23 -42.67
C SER A 48 26.85 -34.80 -43.17
N SER A 49 26.95 -34.58 -44.49
CA SER A 49 26.46 -33.37 -45.14
C SER A 49 24.98 -33.55 -45.48
N THR A 50 24.10 -33.07 -44.61
CA THR A 50 22.65 -33.20 -44.80
C THR A 50 22.19 -32.32 -45.97
N SER A 51 21.45 -32.87 -46.93
CA SER A 51 20.87 -32.08 -48.02
C SER A 51 19.74 -31.16 -47.49
N ARG A 52 19.50 -30.03 -48.15
CA ARG A 52 18.36 -29.12 -47.82
C ARG A 52 17.01 -29.86 -47.78
N ARG A 53 16.87 -30.92 -48.56
CA ARG A 53 15.65 -31.75 -48.60
C ARG A 53 15.52 -32.62 -47.35
N ASP A 54 16.61 -33.18 -46.86
CA ASP A 54 16.59 -34.02 -45.65
C ASP A 54 16.40 -33.17 -44.40
N PHE A 55 17.02 -31.98 -44.34
CA PHE A 55 16.71 -30.99 -43.30
C PHE A 55 15.22 -30.63 -43.25
N LEU A 56 14.58 -30.40 -44.40
CA LEU A 56 13.15 -30.12 -44.46
C LEU A 56 12.27 -31.31 -44.06
N LYS A 57 12.69 -32.55 -44.35
CA LYS A 57 12.02 -33.76 -43.85
C LYS A 57 12.11 -33.87 -42.33
N TYR A 58 13.30 -33.62 -41.76
CA TYR A 58 13.49 -33.65 -40.30
C TYR A 58 12.74 -32.54 -39.58
N VAL A 59 12.73 -31.31 -40.13
CA VAL A 59 11.89 -30.22 -39.61
C VAL A 59 10.41 -30.57 -39.75
N GLY A 60 9.99 -31.13 -40.87
CA GLY A 60 8.61 -31.60 -41.08
C GLY A 60 8.19 -32.66 -40.06
N PHE A 61 9.04 -33.67 -39.81
CA PHE A 61 8.75 -34.76 -38.88
C PHE A 61 8.81 -34.32 -37.42
N SER A 62 9.79 -33.49 -37.04
CA SER A 62 9.86 -32.92 -35.68
C SER A 62 8.73 -31.95 -35.40
N THR A 63 8.28 -31.18 -36.41
CA THR A 63 7.10 -30.32 -36.30
C THR A 63 5.82 -31.15 -36.21
N ALA A 64 5.69 -32.23 -36.99
CA ALA A 64 4.56 -33.15 -36.97
C ALA A 64 4.45 -33.92 -35.63
N ALA A 65 5.58 -34.45 -35.13
CA ALA A 65 5.67 -35.12 -33.84
C ALA A 65 5.40 -34.17 -32.67
N ALA A 66 5.91 -32.92 -32.75
CA ALA A 66 5.58 -31.88 -31.78
C ALA A 66 4.10 -31.49 -31.83
N THR A 67 3.45 -31.48 -33.01
CA THR A 67 1.99 -31.27 -33.11
C THR A 67 1.18 -32.45 -32.61
N LEU A 68 1.64 -33.70 -32.75
CA LEU A 68 0.98 -34.88 -32.18
C LEU A 68 1.10 -34.92 -30.65
N ALA A 69 2.29 -34.65 -30.10
CA ALA A 69 2.49 -34.52 -28.65
C ALA A 69 1.77 -33.29 -28.05
N ALA A 70 1.59 -32.22 -28.83
CA ALA A 70 0.79 -31.05 -28.43
C ALA A 70 -0.73 -31.27 -28.50
N CYS A 71 -1.20 -32.40 -29.07
CA CYS A 71 -2.62 -32.74 -29.17
C CYS A 71 -3.15 -33.57 -27.99
N GLU A 72 -2.31 -34.08 -27.10
CA GLU A 72 -2.77 -34.74 -25.86
C GLU A 72 -3.01 -33.68 -24.77
N GLY A 73 -4.26 -33.20 -24.67
CA GLY A 73 -4.69 -32.35 -23.56
C GLY A 73 -4.61 -33.11 -22.23
N PRO A 74 -4.14 -32.48 -21.13
CA PRO A 74 -4.07 -33.16 -19.85
C PRO A 74 -5.46 -33.55 -19.34
N VAL A 75 -5.53 -34.68 -18.63
CA VAL A 75 -6.78 -35.10 -17.96
C VAL A 75 -7.05 -34.19 -16.77
N ASN A 76 -8.01 -33.27 -16.92
CA ASN A 76 -8.48 -32.40 -15.85
C ASN A 76 -9.51 -33.13 -14.98
N LYS A 77 -9.18 -33.35 -13.70
CA LYS A 77 -10.09 -33.97 -12.73
C LYS A 77 -10.92 -32.91 -12.01
N SER A 78 -12.18 -33.21 -11.73
CA SER A 78 -13.05 -32.44 -10.83
C SER A 78 -13.33 -33.26 -9.58
N ILE A 79 -13.01 -32.70 -8.41
CA ILE A 79 -13.18 -33.39 -7.12
C ILE A 79 -14.26 -32.64 -6.33
N PRO A 80 -15.49 -33.17 -6.22
CA PRO A 80 -16.52 -32.55 -5.41
C PRO A 80 -16.25 -32.74 -3.91
N TYR A 81 -16.94 -31.97 -3.08
CA TYR A 81 -16.93 -32.21 -1.63
C TYR A 81 -17.50 -33.59 -1.31
N VAL A 82 -16.88 -34.28 -0.34
CA VAL A 82 -17.46 -35.50 0.25
C VAL A 82 -18.72 -35.14 1.05
N LEU A 83 -18.66 -34.05 1.82
CA LEU A 83 -19.79 -33.44 2.51
C LEU A 83 -19.73 -31.93 2.22
N GLN A 84 -20.63 -31.46 1.37
CA GLN A 84 -20.68 -30.05 0.99
C GLN A 84 -21.24 -29.21 2.14
N PRO A 85 -20.54 -28.16 2.60
CA PRO A 85 -21.10 -27.20 3.56
C PRO A 85 -22.28 -26.45 2.94
N GLU A 86 -23.36 -26.26 3.70
CA GLU A 86 -24.57 -25.56 3.23
C GLU A 86 -24.28 -24.14 2.71
N GLN A 87 -23.33 -23.45 3.35
CA GLN A 87 -22.96 -22.08 3.01
C GLN A 87 -22.15 -21.96 1.71
N ILE A 88 -21.50 -23.04 1.24
CA ILE A 88 -20.57 -22.97 0.11
C ILE A 88 -21.27 -23.45 -1.17
N ILE A 89 -21.39 -22.55 -2.14
CA ILE A 89 -21.83 -22.88 -3.50
C ILE A 89 -20.62 -22.74 -4.45
N PRO A 90 -20.12 -23.84 -5.05
CA PRO A 90 -19.00 -23.77 -5.99
C PRO A 90 -19.26 -22.77 -7.12
N GLY A 91 -18.32 -21.85 -7.34
CA GLY A 91 -18.44 -20.77 -8.33
C GLY A 91 -19.01 -19.45 -7.78
N VAL A 92 -19.53 -19.42 -6.56
CA VAL A 92 -20.03 -18.20 -5.89
C VAL A 92 -19.02 -17.78 -4.82
N ALA A 93 -18.73 -16.48 -4.77
CA ALA A 93 -17.85 -15.92 -3.74
C ALA A 93 -18.65 -15.59 -2.48
N ASP A 94 -18.09 -15.90 -1.31
CA ASP A 94 -18.63 -15.51 -0.01
C ASP A 94 -17.79 -14.38 0.59
N TYR A 95 -18.44 -13.45 1.29
CA TYR A 95 -17.78 -12.33 1.96
C TYR A 95 -17.92 -12.47 3.47
N TYR A 96 -16.78 -12.53 4.18
CA TYR A 96 -16.74 -12.60 5.63
C TYR A 96 -16.34 -11.25 6.21
N ALA A 97 -17.12 -10.76 7.19
CA ALA A 97 -16.77 -9.55 7.92
C ALA A 97 -15.70 -9.86 8.97
N THR A 98 -14.57 -9.17 8.91
CA THR A 98 -13.48 -9.39 9.86
C THR A 98 -12.80 -8.08 10.20
N SER A 99 -12.02 -8.05 11.27
CA SER A 99 -11.15 -6.92 11.61
C SER A 99 -9.71 -7.39 11.68
N VAL A 100 -8.78 -6.50 11.35
CA VAL A 100 -7.34 -6.73 11.53
C VAL A 100 -6.81 -5.72 12.52
N PHE A 101 -5.91 -6.19 13.39
CA PHE A 101 -4.96 -5.35 14.11
C PHE A 101 -3.69 -6.17 14.37
N ASP A 102 -2.57 -5.79 13.75
CA ASP A 102 -1.28 -6.49 13.86
C ASP A 102 -0.29 -5.80 14.82
N GLY A 103 -0.79 -4.84 15.62
CA GLY A 103 0.00 -3.97 16.47
C GLY A 103 0.49 -2.70 15.80
N PHE A 104 0.48 -2.63 14.47
CA PHE A 104 0.80 -1.44 13.70
C PHE A 104 -0.40 -0.96 12.90
N ASP A 105 -0.84 -1.76 11.93
CA ASP A 105 -1.97 -1.52 11.02
C ASP A 105 -3.28 -2.11 11.56
N PHE A 106 -4.40 -1.44 11.29
CA PHE A 106 -5.74 -1.87 11.70
C PHE A 106 -6.79 -1.46 10.67
N ALA A 107 -7.86 -2.25 10.55
CA ALA A 107 -9.00 -1.94 9.67
C ALA A 107 -10.21 -2.84 9.96
N ASN A 108 -11.38 -2.41 9.48
CA ASN A 108 -12.59 -3.23 9.37
C ASN A 108 -12.75 -3.68 7.91
N LEU A 109 -12.87 -4.98 7.71
CA LEU A 109 -12.66 -5.63 6.42
C LEU A 109 -13.82 -6.53 6.02
N LEU A 110 -13.97 -6.70 4.70
CA LEU A 110 -14.69 -7.81 4.10
C LEU A 110 -13.70 -8.67 3.34
N VAL A 111 -13.66 -9.96 3.60
CA VAL A 111 -12.76 -10.89 2.92
C VAL A 111 -13.54 -11.69 1.91
N LYS A 112 -13.22 -11.49 0.63
CA LYS A 112 -13.74 -12.30 -0.48
C LYS A 112 -13.08 -13.67 -0.42
N THR A 113 -13.89 -14.71 -0.28
CA THR A 113 -13.45 -16.10 -0.28
C THR A 113 -14.00 -16.85 -1.49
N ARG A 114 -13.24 -17.84 -1.95
CA ARG A 114 -13.62 -18.79 -3.01
C ARG A 114 -13.55 -20.20 -2.45
N GLU A 115 -14.71 -20.85 -2.32
CA GLU A 115 -14.85 -22.22 -1.83
C GLU A 115 -14.05 -22.51 -0.53
N GLY A 116 -13.97 -21.51 0.37
CA GLY A 116 -13.27 -21.60 1.66
C GLY A 116 -11.83 -21.07 1.70
N ARG A 117 -11.32 -20.43 0.63
CA ARG A 117 -10.01 -19.74 0.65
C ARG A 117 -10.16 -18.23 0.40
N PRO A 118 -9.57 -17.36 1.24
CA PRO A 118 -9.44 -15.93 0.97
C PRO A 118 -8.69 -15.63 -0.32
N ILE A 119 -9.20 -14.70 -1.14
CA ILE A 119 -8.51 -14.27 -2.37
C ILE A 119 -8.34 -12.75 -2.47
N LYS A 120 -9.14 -11.97 -1.74
CA LYS A 120 -9.06 -10.50 -1.76
C LYS A 120 -9.63 -9.90 -0.49
N ILE A 121 -9.04 -8.79 -0.07
CA ILE A 121 -9.51 -7.96 1.05
C ILE A 121 -10.18 -6.71 0.48
N ASP A 122 -11.39 -6.45 0.96
CA ASP A 122 -12.22 -5.28 0.68
C ASP A 122 -12.55 -4.52 1.98
N ASN A 123 -13.00 -3.27 1.85
CA ASN A 123 -13.40 -2.47 3.02
C ASN A 123 -14.78 -2.89 3.52
N ASN A 124 -14.98 -2.96 4.84
CA ASN A 124 -16.32 -3.05 5.41
C ASN A 124 -16.93 -1.65 5.47
N THR A 125 -18.03 -1.46 4.74
CA THR A 125 -18.74 -0.17 4.61
C THR A 125 -20.06 -0.13 5.38
N ILE A 126 -20.37 -1.16 6.18
CA ILE A 126 -21.53 -1.16 7.07
C ILE A 126 -21.38 -0.03 8.11
N ALA A 127 -22.51 0.60 8.46
CA ALA A 127 -22.53 1.67 9.46
C ALA A 127 -21.82 1.25 10.76
N GLY A 128 -20.84 2.04 11.19
CA GLY A 128 -19.99 1.75 12.36
C GLY A 128 -18.60 1.23 12.00
N ALA A 129 -18.39 0.69 10.80
CA ALA A 129 -17.08 0.31 10.30
C ALA A 129 -16.33 1.56 9.77
N LYS A 130 -15.59 2.23 10.66
CA LYS A 130 -14.95 3.53 10.36
C LYS A 130 -13.60 3.43 9.63
N PHE A 131 -12.88 2.33 9.82
CA PHE A 131 -11.47 2.21 9.42
C PHE A 131 -11.33 1.34 8.16
N SER A 132 -10.91 1.97 7.06
CA SER A 132 -10.61 1.31 5.78
C SER A 132 -9.20 0.72 5.77
N ALA A 133 -9.00 -0.33 4.97
CA ALA A 133 -7.70 -0.91 4.67
C ALA A 133 -6.78 0.08 3.94
N ASN A 134 -5.52 0.13 4.36
CA ASN A 134 -4.44 0.76 3.61
C ASN A 134 -3.79 -0.25 2.62
N ALA A 135 -2.76 0.20 1.89
CA ALA A 135 -2.04 -0.65 0.94
C ALA A 135 -1.45 -1.92 1.59
N ARG A 136 -0.90 -1.81 2.81
CA ARG A 136 -0.29 -2.94 3.55
C ARG A 136 -1.33 -3.95 4.00
N VAL A 137 -2.51 -3.50 4.43
CA VAL A 137 -3.62 -4.37 4.79
C VAL A 137 -4.15 -5.11 3.57
N HIS A 138 -4.36 -4.45 2.43
CA HIS A 138 -4.77 -5.14 1.20
C HIS A 138 -3.74 -6.18 0.76
N ALA A 139 -2.44 -5.90 0.92
CA ALA A 139 -1.38 -6.83 0.54
C ALA A 139 -1.18 -7.99 1.54
N SER A 140 -1.63 -7.86 2.78
CA SER A 140 -1.42 -8.85 3.85
C SER A 140 -1.97 -10.25 3.53
N ILE A 141 -2.87 -10.38 2.55
CA ILE A 141 -3.34 -11.67 2.08
C ILE A 141 -2.20 -12.54 1.50
N LEU A 142 -1.14 -11.94 0.94
CA LEU A 142 0.05 -12.70 0.54
C LEU A 142 0.82 -13.25 1.76
N SER A 143 0.76 -12.56 2.90
CA SER A 143 1.36 -13.03 4.15
C SER A 143 0.65 -14.27 4.70
N LEU A 144 -0.65 -14.47 4.42
CA LEU A 144 -1.37 -15.72 4.74
C LEU A 144 -0.76 -16.91 3.98
N TYR A 145 -0.50 -16.72 2.68
CA TYR A 145 -0.02 -17.75 1.76
C TYR A 145 1.50 -17.79 1.60
N ASP A 146 2.23 -17.19 2.55
CA ASP A 146 3.69 -17.17 2.54
C ASP A 146 4.26 -18.55 2.93
N SER A 147 4.97 -19.17 2.01
CA SER A 147 5.59 -20.49 2.18
C SER A 147 6.73 -20.51 3.21
N MET A 148 7.29 -19.34 3.58
CA MET A 148 8.32 -19.15 4.60
C MET A 148 7.76 -18.97 6.01
N ARG A 149 6.46 -19.16 6.22
CA ARG A 149 5.86 -19.21 7.56
C ARG A 149 6.39 -20.40 8.36
N LEU A 150 6.47 -20.22 9.69
CA LEU A 150 6.79 -21.28 10.63
C LEU A 150 5.66 -22.32 10.66
N LYS A 151 5.92 -23.52 10.15
CA LYS A 151 4.90 -24.56 9.93
C LYS A 151 4.59 -25.40 11.18
N GLU A 152 5.57 -25.56 12.05
CA GLU A 152 5.52 -26.33 13.29
C GLU A 152 6.31 -25.58 14.38
N PRO A 153 5.92 -25.66 15.66
CA PRO A 153 6.69 -25.03 16.71
C PRO A 153 8.04 -25.75 16.91
N LYS A 154 9.05 -25.00 17.38
CA LYS A 154 10.38 -25.53 17.69
C LYS A 154 10.74 -25.29 19.15
N ILE A 155 11.49 -26.24 19.73
CA ILE A 155 12.16 -26.10 21.02
C ILE A 155 13.66 -26.30 20.76
N GLU A 156 14.48 -25.33 21.16
CA GLU A 156 15.94 -25.35 20.99
C GLU A 156 16.34 -25.64 19.52
N GLY A 157 15.63 -25.01 18.58
CA GLY A 157 15.86 -25.14 17.14
C GLY A 157 15.32 -26.43 16.49
N LYS A 158 14.73 -27.35 17.25
CA LYS A 158 14.20 -28.63 16.74
C LYS A 158 12.68 -28.64 16.72
N ASN A 159 12.08 -29.20 15.67
CA ASN A 159 10.61 -29.35 15.60
C ASN A 159 10.09 -30.08 16.83
N SER A 160 8.95 -29.61 17.34
CA SER A 160 8.32 -30.14 18.54
C SER A 160 6.81 -30.12 18.42
N THR A 161 6.13 -30.69 19.42
CA THR A 161 4.66 -30.67 19.47
C THR A 161 4.18 -29.57 20.41
N TRP A 162 2.97 -29.07 20.19
CA TRP A 162 2.34 -28.13 21.12
C TRP A 162 2.19 -28.68 22.54
N SER A 163 2.06 -30.00 22.71
CA SER A 163 2.02 -30.62 24.03
C SER A 163 3.33 -30.46 24.80
N ALA A 164 4.47 -30.56 24.11
CA ALA A 164 5.80 -30.34 24.68
C ALA A 164 6.04 -28.86 24.99
N VAL A 165 5.60 -27.95 24.09
CA VAL A 165 5.64 -26.50 24.30
C VAL A 165 4.84 -26.11 25.54
N ASP A 166 3.57 -26.50 25.62
CA ASP A 166 2.69 -26.22 26.77
C ASP A 166 3.32 -26.73 28.08
N SER A 167 3.85 -27.96 28.07
CA SER A 167 4.48 -28.56 29.25
C SER A 167 5.74 -27.82 29.70
N LYS A 168 6.58 -27.40 28.74
CA LYS A 168 7.81 -26.64 29.01
C LYS A 168 7.49 -25.25 29.57
N ILE A 169 6.48 -24.57 29.05
CA ILE A 169 6.06 -23.25 29.54
C ILE A 169 5.46 -23.38 30.95
N LYS A 170 4.55 -24.34 31.16
CA LYS A 170 3.94 -24.59 32.47
C LYS A 170 4.98 -24.90 33.55
N SER A 171 5.92 -25.80 33.26
CA SER A 171 6.99 -26.15 34.20
C SER A 171 7.94 -24.98 34.48
N SER A 172 8.24 -24.16 33.47
CA SER A 172 9.08 -22.97 33.64
C SER A 172 8.44 -21.91 34.54
N ILE A 173 7.13 -21.66 34.38
CA ILE A 173 6.38 -20.72 35.24
C ILE A 173 6.28 -21.26 36.67
N ALA A 174 6.06 -22.57 36.85
CA ALA A 174 6.06 -23.19 38.17
C ALA A 174 7.44 -23.08 38.86
N ASP A 175 8.55 -23.29 38.13
CA ASP A 175 9.91 -23.09 38.67
C ASP A 175 10.17 -21.62 39.03
N ALA A 176 9.69 -20.68 38.21
CA ALA A 176 9.78 -19.25 38.51
C ALA A 176 9.05 -18.91 39.81
N ALA A 177 7.82 -19.42 39.98
CA ALA A 177 7.04 -19.22 41.21
C ALA A 177 7.75 -19.81 42.44
N ALA A 178 8.30 -21.03 42.33
CA ALA A 178 9.00 -21.69 43.43
C ALA A 178 10.31 -20.98 43.84
N LYS A 179 11.00 -20.35 42.88
CA LYS A 179 12.29 -19.68 43.11
C LYS A 179 12.19 -18.16 43.28
N GLY A 180 10.99 -17.60 43.26
CA GLY A 180 10.77 -16.14 43.30
C GLY A 180 11.28 -15.41 42.05
N GLY A 181 11.38 -16.08 40.90
CA GLY A 181 11.77 -15.49 39.63
C GLY A 181 10.63 -14.72 38.97
N GLN A 182 10.97 -13.70 38.17
CA GLN A 182 9.97 -12.92 37.43
C GLN A 182 9.54 -13.61 36.14
N VAL A 183 8.25 -13.54 35.83
CA VAL A 183 7.70 -13.93 34.52
C VAL A 183 7.29 -12.66 33.78
N VAL A 184 7.67 -12.52 32.52
CA VAL A 184 7.32 -11.33 31.74
C VAL A 184 6.60 -11.72 30.46
N LEU A 185 5.46 -11.10 30.22
CA LEU A 185 4.81 -11.07 28.91
C LEU A 185 5.24 -9.79 28.18
N LEU A 186 5.87 -9.94 27.03
CA LEU A 186 6.23 -8.84 26.14
C LEU A 186 5.38 -8.92 24.87
N THR A 187 4.49 -7.96 24.69
CA THR A 187 3.62 -7.91 23.51
C THR A 187 3.76 -6.58 22.81
N ASN A 188 3.29 -6.49 21.57
CA ASN A 188 2.90 -5.21 20.99
C ASN A 188 1.58 -4.73 21.64
N THR A 189 1.09 -3.57 21.24
CA THR A 189 -0.24 -3.14 21.66
C THR A 189 -1.30 -4.15 21.17
N LEU A 190 -2.02 -4.79 22.10
CA LEU A 190 -3.10 -5.74 21.81
C LEU A 190 -4.44 -5.09 22.16
N ALA A 191 -5.03 -4.36 21.20
CA ALA A 191 -6.28 -3.62 21.39
C ALA A 191 -7.49 -4.58 21.34
N SER A 192 -7.51 -5.58 22.21
CA SER A 192 -8.50 -6.66 22.28
C SER A 192 -9.02 -6.74 23.72
N PRO A 193 -10.29 -6.39 23.98
CA PRO A 193 -10.86 -6.45 25.33
C PRO A 193 -10.75 -7.85 25.95
N SER A 194 -10.99 -8.91 25.16
CA SER A 194 -10.88 -10.29 25.66
C SER A 194 -9.43 -10.69 25.93
N THR A 195 -8.48 -10.28 25.08
CA THR A 195 -7.06 -10.60 25.32
C THR A 195 -6.50 -9.84 26.52
N GLU A 196 -6.83 -8.54 26.68
CA GLU A 196 -6.42 -7.75 27.84
C GLU A 196 -6.95 -8.35 29.15
N LYS A 197 -8.22 -8.80 29.17
CA LYS A 197 -8.80 -9.50 30.32
C LYS A 197 -8.07 -10.81 30.63
N LEU A 198 -7.78 -11.61 29.61
CA LEU A 198 -7.08 -12.89 29.78
C LEU A 198 -5.64 -12.70 30.32
N ILE A 199 -4.94 -11.65 29.87
CA ILE A 199 -3.63 -11.26 30.41
C ILE A 199 -3.76 -10.84 31.88
N ALA A 200 -4.78 -10.05 32.23
CA ALA A 200 -5.02 -9.66 33.62
C ALA A 200 -5.30 -10.88 34.53
N GLU A 201 -6.07 -11.86 34.06
CA GLU A 201 -6.28 -13.14 34.77
C GLU A 201 -4.98 -13.93 34.93
N PHE A 202 -4.11 -13.93 33.91
CA PHE A 202 -2.78 -14.55 33.99
C PHE A 202 -1.90 -13.87 35.04
N ILE A 203 -1.87 -12.55 35.09
CA ILE A 203 -1.12 -11.79 36.10
C ILE A 203 -1.71 -12.04 37.50
N GLY A 204 -3.04 -12.03 37.65
CA GLY A 204 -3.70 -12.30 38.92
C GLY A 204 -3.37 -13.68 39.50
N LYS A 205 -3.17 -14.69 38.64
CA LYS A 205 -2.76 -16.05 39.05
C LYS A 205 -1.26 -16.17 39.33
N ASN A 206 -0.43 -15.29 38.76
CA ASN A 206 1.02 -15.33 38.87
C ASN A 206 1.54 -14.00 39.43
N PRO A 207 1.66 -13.84 40.77
CA PRO A 207 1.96 -12.54 41.41
C PRO A 207 3.26 -11.86 40.96
N ASN A 208 4.26 -12.64 40.52
CA ASN A 208 5.54 -12.14 40.01
C ASN A 208 5.53 -11.90 38.49
N ALA A 209 4.37 -12.00 37.84
CA ALA A 209 4.22 -11.75 36.41
C ALA A 209 4.06 -10.26 36.12
N LYS A 210 4.74 -9.78 35.07
CA LYS A 210 4.59 -8.42 34.53
C LYS A 210 4.17 -8.50 33.06
N HIS A 211 3.38 -7.52 32.61
CA HIS A 211 3.11 -7.28 31.20
C HIS A 211 3.76 -5.97 30.77
N VAL A 212 4.55 -6.05 29.70
CA VAL A 212 5.25 -4.93 29.09
C VAL A 212 4.83 -4.84 27.63
N VAL A 213 4.45 -3.65 27.19
CA VAL A 213 4.06 -3.37 25.81
C VAL A 213 5.20 -2.67 25.09
N TYR A 214 5.63 -3.26 23.97
CA TYR A 214 6.68 -2.78 23.10
C TYR A 214 6.12 -2.53 21.69
N ASP A 215 6.08 -1.26 21.30
CA ASP A 215 5.74 -0.86 19.94
C ASP A 215 7.04 -0.53 19.19
N ALA A 216 7.21 -1.07 17.97
CA ALA A 216 8.45 -0.88 17.20
C ALA A 216 8.70 0.59 16.83
N VAL A 217 7.63 1.33 16.55
CA VAL A 217 7.62 2.79 16.40
C VAL A 217 6.80 3.34 17.55
N SER A 218 7.46 4.06 18.46
CA SER A 218 6.86 4.48 19.73
C SER A 218 6.06 5.77 19.58
N GLU A 219 5.01 5.88 20.41
CA GLU A 219 4.20 7.09 20.61
C GLU A 219 4.11 7.42 22.11
N SER A 220 5.09 6.98 22.90
CA SER A 220 5.09 7.05 24.37
C SER A 220 4.90 8.48 24.88
N GLU A 221 5.56 9.46 24.27
CA GLU A 221 5.50 10.88 24.66
C GLU A 221 4.08 11.47 24.51
N ALA A 222 3.36 11.08 23.45
CA ALA A 222 1.96 11.47 23.25
C ALA A 222 1.03 10.79 24.25
N LEU A 223 1.25 9.50 24.53
CA LEU A 223 0.50 8.73 25.53
C LEU A 223 0.69 9.29 26.94
N ASP A 224 1.92 9.63 27.32
CA ASP A 224 2.28 10.19 28.63
C ASP A 224 1.66 11.59 28.83
N ALA A 225 1.65 12.42 27.79
CA ALA A 225 0.98 13.73 27.81
C ALA A 225 -0.53 13.57 28.00
N PHE A 226 -1.16 12.68 27.23
CA PHE A 226 -2.60 12.43 27.34
C PHE A 226 -2.97 11.82 28.69
N GLU A 227 -2.21 10.85 29.20
CA GLU A 227 -2.42 10.24 30.52
C GLU A 227 -2.29 11.26 31.66
N THR A 228 -1.32 12.17 31.57
CA THR A 228 -1.14 13.24 32.58
C THR A 228 -2.36 14.16 32.67
N VAL A 229 -3.05 14.41 31.55
CA VAL A 229 -4.20 15.32 31.50
C VAL A 229 -5.52 14.59 31.71
N TYR A 230 -5.72 13.39 31.14
CA TYR A 230 -7.01 12.70 31.09
C TYR A 230 -7.05 11.38 31.88
N GLY A 231 -5.94 10.95 32.46
CA GLY A 231 -5.88 9.79 33.37
C GLY A 231 -5.86 8.42 32.71
N GLU A 232 -5.73 8.33 31.38
CA GLU A 232 -5.58 7.05 30.66
C GLU A 232 -4.55 7.16 29.51
N ARG A 233 -3.86 6.06 29.21
CA ARG A 233 -2.95 5.97 28.05
C ARG A 233 -3.75 5.70 26.78
N ALA A 234 -4.03 6.75 26.02
CA ALA A 234 -4.74 6.66 24.75
C ALA A 234 -4.32 7.81 23.84
N LEU A 235 -4.69 7.71 22.56
CA LEU A 235 -4.48 8.78 21.58
C LEU A 235 -5.82 9.43 21.24
N VAL A 236 -5.77 10.70 20.85
CA VAL A 236 -6.96 11.45 20.39
C VAL A 236 -7.31 11.02 18.96
N ASP A 237 -8.58 10.71 18.71
CA ASP A 237 -9.06 10.41 17.35
C ASP A 237 -9.60 11.70 16.72
N TYR A 238 -8.74 12.41 16.00
CA TYR A 238 -9.07 13.71 15.40
C TYR A 238 -10.04 13.56 14.21
N ASP A 239 -11.10 14.36 14.19
CA ASP A 239 -12.07 14.41 13.09
C ASP A 239 -11.82 15.62 12.18
N PHE A 240 -10.92 15.46 11.22
CA PHE A 240 -10.55 16.53 10.28
C PHE A 240 -11.71 17.02 9.41
N SER A 241 -12.83 16.28 9.30
CA SER A 241 -14.00 16.74 8.55
C SER A 241 -14.73 17.90 9.24
N LYS A 242 -14.45 18.12 10.53
CA LYS A 242 -15.02 19.22 11.34
C LYS A 242 -14.10 20.44 11.44
N ALA A 243 -12.91 20.40 10.82
CA ALA A 243 -11.95 21.50 10.83
C ALA A 243 -11.92 22.27 9.50
N SER A 244 -12.05 23.59 9.56
CA SER A 244 -11.83 24.51 8.43
C SER A 244 -10.37 24.97 8.33
N LEU A 245 -9.60 24.89 9.42
CA LEU A 245 -8.18 25.18 9.41
C LEU A 245 -7.42 24.10 10.16
N ILE A 246 -6.44 23.52 9.48
CA ILE A 246 -5.54 22.51 10.03
C ILE A 246 -4.14 23.11 10.07
N VAL A 247 -3.55 23.19 11.26
CA VAL A 247 -2.12 23.48 11.42
C VAL A 247 -1.44 22.21 11.89
N SER A 248 -0.47 21.73 11.10
CA SER A 248 0.28 20.51 11.37
C SER A 248 1.75 20.84 11.58
N VAL A 249 2.30 20.40 12.71
CA VAL A 249 3.71 20.61 13.07
C VAL A 249 4.41 19.26 13.23
N GLY A 250 5.03 18.79 12.15
CA GLY A 250 5.75 17.52 12.09
C GLY A 250 4.83 16.29 12.13
N ALA A 251 3.51 16.45 11.96
CA ALA A 251 2.57 15.33 11.88
C ALA A 251 2.28 14.99 10.41
N ASP A 252 2.50 13.73 10.04
CA ASP A 252 2.04 13.18 8.76
C ASP A 252 0.78 12.35 8.96
N PHE A 253 -0.34 13.03 9.22
CA PHE A 253 -1.63 12.39 9.50
C PHE A 253 -2.24 11.68 8.27
N LEU A 254 -1.73 11.94 7.06
CA LEU A 254 -2.08 11.18 5.84
C LEU A 254 -1.14 9.97 5.61
N GLY A 255 -0.11 9.83 6.46
CA GLY A 255 0.76 8.67 6.53
C GLY A 255 0.43 7.81 7.76
N ASP A 256 1.47 7.43 8.50
CA ASP A 256 1.35 6.47 9.62
C ASP A 256 1.28 7.15 11.01
N TRP A 257 1.25 8.48 11.10
CA TRP A 257 1.21 9.20 12.39
C TRP A 257 0.03 8.72 13.25
N GLN A 258 0.33 8.26 14.48
CA GLN A 258 -0.68 7.70 15.40
C GLN A 258 -1.54 6.58 14.76
N GLY A 259 -0.94 5.82 13.84
CA GLY A 259 -1.59 4.72 13.10
C GLY A 259 -2.43 5.16 11.89
N GLY A 260 -2.43 6.44 11.51
CA GLY A 260 -3.10 6.94 10.32
C GLY A 260 -4.63 6.79 10.33
N GLY A 261 -5.23 6.72 9.14
CA GLY A 261 -6.68 6.55 8.96
C GLY A 261 -7.48 7.85 8.94
N PHE A 262 -6.81 8.99 8.75
CA PHE A 262 -7.44 10.32 8.74
C PHE A 262 -7.79 10.82 7.33
N ASP A 263 -7.40 10.08 6.29
CA ASP A 263 -7.51 10.47 4.88
C ASP A 263 -8.94 10.86 4.46
N SER A 264 -9.94 10.08 4.87
CA SER A 264 -11.33 10.30 4.48
C SER A 264 -11.91 11.57 5.13
N GLY A 265 -11.57 11.81 6.40
CA GLY A 265 -11.97 13.02 7.12
C GLY A 265 -11.34 14.26 6.50
N TYR A 266 -10.03 14.19 6.19
CA TYR A 266 -9.32 15.26 5.50
C TYR A 266 -9.92 15.54 4.12
N ALA A 267 -10.02 14.51 3.25
CA ALA A 267 -10.50 14.65 1.88
C ALA A 267 -11.92 15.24 1.78
N LYS A 268 -12.83 14.89 2.71
CA LYS A 268 -14.17 15.50 2.79
C LYS A 268 -14.13 17.02 2.93
N GLY A 269 -13.18 17.55 3.70
CA GLY A 269 -12.96 18.98 3.86
C GLY A 269 -12.26 19.66 2.68
N ARG A 270 -11.73 18.89 1.72
CA ARG A 270 -11.00 19.39 0.54
C ARG A 270 -11.87 19.60 -0.71
N ILE A 271 -13.12 19.16 -0.70
CA ILE A 271 -14.03 19.36 -1.83
C ILE A 271 -14.66 20.76 -1.73
N PRO A 272 -14.55 21.63 -2.76
CA PRO A 272 -15.01 23.02 -2.73
C PRO A 272 -16.55 23.14 -2.84
N LYS A 273 -17.30 22.56 -1.90
CA LYS A 273 -18.77 22.66 -1.89
C LYS A 273 -19.20 24.00 -1.30
N ALA A 274 -20.11 24.69 -1.98
CA ALA A 274 -20.62 26.01 -1.58
C ALA A 274 -19.50 27.05 -1.32
N GLY A 275 -18.42 26.96 -2.10
CA GLY A 275 -17.28 27.89 -2.05
C GLY A 275 -16.42 27.84 -0.79
N LYS A 276 -16.56 26.80 0.04
CA LYS A 276 -15.75 26.58 1.25
C LYS A 276 -14.83 25.37 1.08
N MET A 277 -13.63 25.49 1.64
CA MET A 277 -12.66 24.40 1.69
C MET A 277 -11.80 24.55 2.96
N SER A 278 -11.49 23.43 3.61
CA SER A 278 -10.54 23.42 4.73
C SER A 278 -9.15 23.83 4.24
N ARG A 279 -8.44 24.69 4.97
CA ARG A 279 -7.07 25.11 4.65
C ARG A 279 -6.06 24.36 5.52
N HIS A 280 -4.95 23.92 4.92
CA HIS A 280 -3.92 23.16 5.61
C HIS A 280 -2.54 23.84 5.55
N PHE A 281 -1.98 24.10 6.75
CA PHE A 281 -0.59 24.55 6.95
C PHE A 281 0.26 23.39 7.48
N GLN A 282 1.28 22.99 6.71
CA GLN A 282 2.24 21.95 7.11
C GLN A 282 3.60 22.58 7.45
N LEU A 283 4.11 22.31 8.64
CA LEU A 283 5.47 22.62 9.08
C LEU A 283 6.21 21.31 9.30
N GLU A 284 7.19 20.97 8.45
CA GLU A 284 7.83 19.65 8.51
C GLU A 284 9.27 19.66 7.97
N ALA A 285 10.05 18.65 8.36
CA ALA A 285 11.42 18.47 7.90
C ALA A 285 11.47 17.63 6.61
N ASN A 286 10.90 16.42 6.66
CA ASN A 286 10.76 15.54 5.50
C ASN A 286 9.62 16.04 4.60
N MET A 287 9.65 15.71 3.30
CA MET A 287 8.48 15.87 2.42
C MET A 287 7.57 14.65 2.61
N THR A 288 6.35 14.87 3.09
CA THR A 288 5.39 13.80 3.38
C THR A 288 4.12 13.91 2.53
N LEU A 289 3.19 12.96 2.68
CA LEU A 289 1.88 13.02 1.98
C LEU A 289 1.04 14.20 2.45
N SER A 290 1.02 14.47 3.77
CA SER A 290 0.34 15.65 4.32
C SER A 290 0.95 16.96 3.80
N GLY A 291 2.28 17.04 3.67
CA GLY A 291 2.95 18.19 3.07
C GLY A 291 2.65 18.37 1.58
N ALA A 292 2.62 17.29 0.81
CA ALA A 292 2.22 17.32 -0.60
C ALA A 292 0.77 17.78 -0.78
N ALA A 293 -0.13 17.40 0.14
CA ALA A 293 -1.53 17.76 0.13
C ALA A 293 -1.84 19.14 0.75
N ALA A 294 -0.86 19.81 1.37
CA ALA A 294 -1.04 21.09 2.04
C ALA A 294 -1.22 22.26 1.07
N ASP A 295 -1.91 23.32 1.51
CA ASP A 295 -1.99 24.58 0.77
C ASP A 295 -0.73 25.43 1.00
N LYS A 296 -0.18 25.36 2.22
CA LYS A 296 1.07 26.02 2.58
C LYS A 296 1.98 25.04 3.30
N ARG A 297 3.17 24.85 2.75
CA ARG A 297 4.22 24.01 3.34
C ARG A 297 5.46 24.83 3.68
N LEU A 298 5.98 24.65 4.89
CA LEU A 298 7.20 25.27 5.40
C LEU A 298 8.24 24.18 5.70
N PRO A 299 9.29 24.03 4.87
CA PRO A 299 10.42 23.15 5.17
C PRO A 299 11.18 23.69 6.38
N MET A 300 11.14 22.96 7.49
CA MET A 300 11.62 23.43 8.78
C MET A 300 12.30 22.29 9.56
N SER A 301 13.49 22.56 10.11
CA SER A 301 14.18 21.62 11.01
C SER A 301 13.36 21.35 12.27
N THR A 302 13.65 20.25 12.96
CA THR A 302 12.86 19.81 14.12
C THR A 302 12.97 20.80 15.29
N ALA A 303 14.13 21.42 15.47
CA ALA A 303 14.31 22.47 16.47
C ALA A 303 13.48 23.73 16.18
N ASN A 304 13.42 24.15 14.91
CA ASN A 304 12.58 25.28 14.52
C ASN A 304 11.09 24.94 14.65
N GLN A 305 10.68 23.68 14.43
CA GLN A 305 9.30 23.23 14.69
C GLN A 305 8.92 23.36 16.18
N LYS A 306 9.82 22.99 17.10
CA LYS A 306 9.60 23.19 18.55
C LYS A 306 9.40 24.68 18.90
N GLN A 307 10.22 25.57 18.33
CA GLN A 307 10.10 27.02 18.52
C GLN A 307 8.81 27.58 17.91
N ALA A 308 8.43 27.10 16.71
CA ALA A 308 7.19 27.47 16.05
C ALA A 308 5.95 27.07 16.87
N LEU A 309 5.96 25.89 17.50
CA LEU A 309 4.88 25.43 18.36
C LEU A 309 4.68 26.33 19.58
N VAL A 310 5.76 26.75 20.25
CA VAL A 310 5.68 27.73 21.36
C VAL A 310 5.16 29.08 20.85
N HIS A 311 5.56 29.51 19.65
CA HIS A 311 5.06 30.76 19.07
C HIS A 311 3.56 30.70 18.77
N ILE A 312 3.05 29.58 18.25
CA ILE A 312 1.61 29.33 18.07
C ILE A 312 0.90 29.36 19.43
N TYR A 313 1.45 28.66 20.44
CA TYR A 313 0.91 28.65 21.80
C TYR A 313 0.74 30.07 22.37
N ASN A 314 1.77 30.91 22.26
CA ASN A 314 1.73 32.31 22.72
C ASN A 314 0.56 33.09 22.10
N ILE A 315 0.38 32.97 20.78
CA ILE A 315 -0.65 33.72 20.05
C ILE A 315 -2.06 33.23 20.41
N VAL A 316 -2.28 31.91 20.42
CA VAL A 316 -3.61 31.34 20.67
C VAL A 316 -4.02 31.54 22.13
N THR A 317 -3.13 31.27 23.09
CA THR A 317 -3.44 31.33 24.52
C THR A 317 -3.26 32.71 25.17
N GLY A 318 -2.56 33.64 24.51
CA GLY A 318 -2.20 34.94 25.09
C GLY A 318 -0.98 34.90 26.02
N SER A 319 -0.18 33.83 25.95
CA SER A 319 1.06 33.67 26.73
C SER A 319 2.24 34.45 26.12
N ALA A 320 3.30 34.67 26.91
CA ALA A 320 4.48 35.44 26.50
C ALA A 320 5.80 34.69 26.79
N VAL A 321 5.95 33.48 26.25
CA VAL A 321 7.21 32.72 26.33
C VAL A 321 8.19 33.17 25.26
N ALA A 322 9.45 33.42 25.61
CA ALA A 322 10.47 33.83 24.64
C ALA A 322 10.73 32.73 23.61
N VAL A 323 10.66 33.07 22.32
CA VAL A 323 10.92 32.16 21.19
C VAL A 323 12.07 32.66 20.33
N SER A 324 12.90 31.74 19.87
CA SER A 324 14.02 32.02 18.97
C SER A 324 13.74 31.38 17.61
N LEU A 325 13.05 32.11 16.73
CA LEU A 325 12.69 31.65 15.39
C LEU A 325 13.09 32.69 14.36
N GLU A 326 13.70 32.26 13.24
CA GLU A 326 14.10 33.14 12.14
C GLU A 326 12.90 33.95 11.60
N ASP A 327 13.14 35.22 11.21
CA ASP A 327 12.08 36.14 10.79
C ASP A 327 11.21 35.59 9.64
N LYS A 328 11.83 34.89 8.68
CA LYS A 328 11.13 34.25 7.55
C LYS A 328 10.09 33.23 8.02
N PHE A 329 10.42 32.43 9.02
CA PHE A 329 9.51 31.42 9.57
C PHE A 329 8.51 32.09 10.50
N LYS A 330 8.97 33.01 11.36
CA LYS A 330 8.13 33.72 12.32
C LYS A 330 6.97 34.45 11.63
N ALA A 331 7.20 35.07 10.47
CA ALA A 331 6.14 35.74 9.70
C ALA A 331 5.02 34.76 9.29
N GLU A 332 5.37 33.62 8.70
CA GLU A 332 4.39 32.62 8.23
C GLU A 332 3.72 31.88 9.38
N VAL A 333 4.46 31.54 10.44
CA VAL A 333 3.89 30.92 11.66
C VAL A 333 2.93 31.88 12.36
N THR A 334 3.23 33.18 12.38
CA THR A 334 2.31 34.19 12.94
C THR A 334 1.00 34.21 12.17
N LYS A 335 1.05 34.19 10.82
CA LYS A 335 -0.17 34.13 9.99
C LYS A 335 -0.99 32.88 10.28
N ALA A 336 -0.35 31.71 10.34
CA ALA A 336 -1.03 30.45 10.64
C ALA A 336 -1.68 30.47 12.04
N ALA A 337 -0.96 30.95 13.06
CA ALA A 337 -1.46 31.02 14.44
C ALA A 337 -2.62 32.02 14.61
N GLN A 338 -2.55 33.17 13.92
CA GLN A 338 -3.65 34.15 13.93
C GLN A 338 -4.89 33.61 13.24
N GLN A 339 -4.74 32.95 12.08
CA GLN A 339 -5.86 32.29 11.39
C GLN A 339 -6.45 31.16 12.26
N LEU A 340 -5.60 30.40 12.95
CA LEU A 340 -6.04 29.34 13.85
C LEU A 340 -6.85 29.88 15.02
N LYS A 341 -6.37 30.95 15.66
CA LYS A 341 -7.12 31.64 16.71
C LYS A 341 -8.47 32.18 16.19
N ALA A 342 -8.49 32.74 14.99
CA ALA A 342 -9.71 33.26 14.38
C ALA A 342 -10.73 32.16 14.01
N ALA A 343 -10.26 30.96 13.64
CA ALA A 343 -11.12 29.83 13.31
C ALA A 343 -11.84 29.23 14.53
N GLY A 344 -11.38 29.50 15.76
CA GLY A 344 -12.01 29.04 17.00
C GLY A 344 -12.24 27.52 16.99
N SER A 345 -13.48 27.10 17.23
CA SER A 345 -13.87 25.67 17.28
C SER A 345 -13.73 24.92 15.95
N LYS A 346 -13.50 25.63 14.84
CA LYS A 346 -13.25 25.06 13.51
C LYS A 346 -11.75 24.98 13.18
N GLY A 347 -10.87 25.43 14.07
CA GLY A 347 -9.43 25.24 13.95
C GLY A 347 -8.95 23.99 14.69
N VAL A 348 -7.92 23.32 14.19
CA VAL A 348 -7.25 22.23 14.91
C VAL A 348 -5.74 22.31 14.73
N LEU A 349 -5.00 22.03 15.81
CA LEU A 349 -3.55 21.86 15.80
C LEU A 349 -3.19 20.39 16.04
N VAL A 350 -2.30 19.85 15.21
CA VAL A 350 -1.72 18.51 15.41
C VAL A 350 -0.19 18.59 15.37
N SER A 351 0.49 17.72 16.10
CA SER A 351 1.96 17.65 16.08
C SER A 351 2.49 16.24 16.24
N GLY A 352 3.52 15.93 15.44
CA GLY A 352 4.29 14.69 15.51
C GLY A 352 5.62 14.83 16.25
N ILE A 353 5.83 15.92 17.01
CA ILE A 353 7.04 16.09 17.82
C ILE A 353 7.00 15.08 18.98
N GLN A 354 7.97 14.17 19.02
CA GLN A 354 8.17 13.19 20.10
C GLN A 354 8.82 13.86 21.33
N ASP A 355 8.03 14.68 22.03
CA ASP A 355 8.39 15.38 23.27
C ASP A 355 7.11 15.63 24.08
N LYS A 356 7.00 15.08 25.29
CA LYS A 356 5.82 15.25 26.16
C LYS A 356 5.41 16.71 26.32
N ASN A 357 6.37 17.65 26.41
CA ASN A 357 6.04 19.06 26.57
C ASN A 357 5.36 19.63 25.32
N ALA A 358 5.83 19.24 24.12
CA ALA A 358 5.18 19.63 22.87
C ALA A 358 3.74 19.09 22.80
N GLN A 359 3.55 17.82 23.17
CA GLN A 359 2.22 17.19 23.17
C GLN A 359 1.28 17.84 24.19
N LEU A 360 1.77 18.23 25.37
CA LEU A 360 1.01 19.02 26.35
C LEU A 360 0.54 20.37 25.77
N LEU A 361 1.39 21.07 25.00
CA LEU A 361 0.98 22.33 24.36
C LEU A 361 -0.09 22.12 23.29
N VAL A 362 -0.02 21.02 22.52
CA VAL A 362 -1.07 20.67 21.55
C VAL A 362 -2.41 20.46 22.24
N LEU A 363 -2.43 19.72 23.36
CA LEU A 363 -3.65 19.55 24.17
C LEU A 363 -4.17 20.90 24.67
N ALA A 364 -3.30 21.77 25.21
CA ALA A 364 -3.69 23.09 25.70
C ALA A 364 -4.28 23.97 24.59
N ILE A 365 -3.66 24.00 23.42
CA ILE A 365 -4.12 24.80 22.28
C ILE A 365 -5.50 24.31 21.81
N ASN A 366 -5.68 23.01 21.61
CA ASN A 366 -6.95 22.46 21.16
C ASN A 366 -8.08 22.63 22.18
N GLN A 367 -7.76 22.59 23.49
CA GLN A 367 -8.70 22.95 24.56
C GLN A 367 -9.12 24.42 24.49
N VAL A 368 -8.16 25.35 24.32
CA VAL A 368 -8.45 26.79 24.21
C VAL A 368 -9.26 27.11 22.95
N LEU A 369 -8.99 26.42 21.84
CA LEU A 369 -9.79 26.54 20.61
C LEU A 369 -11.20 25.96 20.75
N ALA A 370 -11.41 25.05 21.72
CA ALA A 370 -12.61 24.22 21.83
C ALA A 370 -12.94 23.53 20.49
N SER A 371 -11.91 22.96 19.85
CA SER A 371 -12.01 22.39 18.51
C SER A 371 -13.01 21.24 18.44
N GLU A 372 -13.94 21.28 17.49
CA GLU A 372 -14.88 20.18 17.23
C GLU A 372 -14.20 18.93 16.66
N ALA A 373 -13.01 19.10 16.07
CA ALA A 373 -12.18 18.01 15.59
C ALA A 373 -11.41 17.31 16.73
N PHE A 374 -11.31 17.93 17.91
CA PHE A 374 -10.65 17.38 19.08
C PHE A 374 -11.68 16.78 20.03
N SER A 375 -11.76 15.46 20.09
CA SER A 375 -12.67 14.77 21.01
C SER A 375 -11.97 13.75 21.90
N THR A 376 -12.33 13.75 23.17
CA THR A 376 -11.91 12.74 24.16
C THR A 376 -13.00 11.70 24.41
N SER A 377 -14.13 11.77 23.70
CA SER A 377 -15.06 10.65 23.60
C SER A 377 -14.56 9.68 22.53
N GLY A 378 -14.39 8.40 22.85
CA GLY A 378 -13.96 7.41 21.86
C GLY A 378 -12.48 7.47 21.49
N VAL A 379 -11.61 7.77 22.48
CA VAL A 379 -10.15 7.79 22.30
C VAL A 379 -9.61 6.49 21.71
N ARG A 380 -8.55 6.62 20.91
CA ARG A 380 -7.92 5.54 20.16
C ARG A 380 -7.05 4.67 21.07
N GLN A 381 -7.20 3.35 20.94
CA GLN A 381 -6.62 2.33 21.82
C GLN A 381 -5.48 1.53 21.17
N ILE A 382 -5.01 1.95 19.99
CA ILE A 382 -4.10 1.17 19.13
C ILE A 382 -2.62 1.33 19.46
N ARG A 383 -2.25 2.25 20.36
CA ARG A 383 -0.89 2.39 20.90
C ARG A 383 -0.99 2.53 22.40
N LYS A 384 -0.26 1.70 23.13
CA LYS A 384 -0.21 1.69 24.60
C LYS A 384 1.20 1.41 25.14
N GLY A 385 2.22 1.37 24.27
CA GLY A 385 3.62 1.14 24.63
C GLY A 385 4.19 2.12 25.66
N SER A 386 5.28 1.72 26.30
CA SER A 386 6.03 2.55 27.24
C SER A 386 7.52 2.25 27.16
N ASP A 387 8.27 3.21 26.63
CA ASP A 387 9.71 3.10 26.41
C ASP A 387 10.47 2.90 27.74
N ALA A 388 10.02 3.56 28.80
CA ALA A 388 10.57 3.41 30.14
C ALA A 388 10.42 1.97 30.68
N LYS A 389 9.25 1.33 30.47
CA LYS A 389 9.03 -0.06 30.89
C LYS A 389 9.85 -1.05 30.07
N VAL A 390 10.05 -0.78 28.79
CA VAL A 390 10.90 -1.59 27.91
C VAL A 390 12.37 -1.48 28.33
N ALA A 391 12.87 -0.27 28.59
CA ALA A 391 14.21 -0.05 29.10
C ALA A 391 14.44 -0.78 30.44
N GLN A 392 13.48 -0.67 31.37
CA GLN A 392 13.53 -1.38 32.64
C GLN A 392 13.56 -2.90 32.45
N LEU A 393 12.76 -3.45 31.53
CA LEU A 393 12.79 -4.87 31.22
C LEU A 393 14.18 -5.34 30.75
N ILE A 394 14.83 -4.58 29.86
CA ILE A 394 16.18 -4.90 29.39
C ILE A 394 17.18 -4.90 30.55
N SER A 395 17.07 -3.92 31.47
CA SER A 395 17.89 -3.88 32.69
C SER A 395 17.63 -5.09 33.60
N ASP A 396 16.36 -5.45 33.84
CA ASP A 396 15.96 -6.59 34.68
C ASP A 396 16.46 -7.92 34.09
N MET A 397 16.41 -8.08 32.76
CA MET A 397 16.96 -9.23 32.04
C MET A 397 18.48 -9.32 32.21
N LYS A 398 19.20 -8.20 32.04
CA LYS A 398 20.66 -8.16 32.23
C LYS A 398 21.09 -8.44 33.67
N ALA A 399 20.27 -8.06 34.65
CA ALA A 399 20.46 -8.37 36.06
C ALA A 399 20.15 -9.84 36.41
N GLY A 400 19.56 -10.62 35.49
CA GLY A 400 19.18 -12.02 35.73
C GLY A 400 17.92 -12.20 36.58
N SER A 401 17.11 -11.14 36.72
CA SER A 401 15.87 -11.19 37.53
C SER A 401 14.69 -11.84 36.79
N VAL A 402 14.76 -11.89 35.46
CA VAL A 402 13.71 -12.46 34.59
C VAL A 402 13.97 -13.94 34.36
N HIS A 403 13.04 -14.79 34.79
CA HIS A 403 13.12 -16.23 34.65
C HIS A 403 12.54 -16.72 33.32
N THR A 404 11.28 -16.36 33.05
CA THR A 404 10.54 -16.78 31.86
C THR A 404 10.07 -15.53 31.12
N LEU A 405 10.45 -15.41 29.85
CA LEU A 405 10.03 -14.32 28.97
C LEU A 405 9.18 -14.89 27.84
N VAL A 406 7.92 -14.47 27.76
CA VAL A 406 7.00 -14.86 26.67
C VAL A 406 6.74 -13.64 25.81
N MET A 407 7.07 -13.74 24.53
CA MET A 407 7.02 -12.66 23.54
C MET A 407 5.98 -13.00 22.48
N SER A 408 5.08 -12.07 22.16
CA SER A 408 4.08 -12.26 21.10
C SER A 408 3.93 -11.02 20.24
N GLY A 409 4.08 -11.18 18.92
CA GLY A 409 3.94 -10.08 17.97
C GLY A 409 5.04 -9.01 18.06
N VAL A 410 6.22 -9.37 18.60
CA VAL A 410 7.35 -8.45 18.77
C VAL A 410 8.63 -9.04 18.19
N ASN A 411 9.48 -8.20 17.60
CA ASN A 411 10.80 -8.58 17.13
C ASN A 411 11.89 -7.58 17.59
N PRO A 412 12.22 -7.52 18.90
CA PRO A 412 13.17 -6.54 19.43
C PRO A 412 14.60 -6.72 18.91
N VAL A 413 15.00 -7.93 18.52
CA VAL A 413 16.35 -8.18 17.97
C VAL A 413 16.58 -7.38 16.68
N TYR A 414 15.53 -7.19 15.89
CA TYR A 414 15.57 -6.39 14.67
C TYR A 414 15.24 -4.90 14.90
N THR A 415 14.21 -4.62 15.70
CA THR A 415 13.60 -3.28 15.82
C THR A 415 14.17 -2.40 16.93
N LEU A 416 14.83 -2.98 17.94
CA LEU A 416 15.38 -2.21 19.05
C LEU A 416 16.77 -1.65 18.67
N ALA A 417 17.00 -0.36 18.88
CA ALA A 417 18.29 0.27 18.59
C ALA A 417 19.45 -0.24 19.47
N ASP A 418 19.14 -0.78 20.66
CA ASP A 418 20.07 -1.50 21.54
C ASP A 418 19.74 -3.00 21.62
N SER A 419 19.51 -3.60 20.44
CA SER A 419 19.23 -5.05 20.33
C SER A 419 20.37 -5.91 20.87
N ALA A 420 21.62 -5.43 20.86
CA ALA A 420 22.76 -6.13 21.43
C ALA A 420 22.59 -6.36 22.95
N SER A 421 22.20 -5.33 23.71
CA SER A 421 21.88 -5.47 25.13
C SER A 421 20.66 -6.36 25.37
N PHE A 422 19.65 -6.30 24.50
CA PHE A 422 18.49 -7.19 24.59
C PHE A 422 18.90 -8.67 24.42
N VAL A 423 19.73 -8.99 23.44
CA VAL A 423 20.27 -10.35 23.23
C VAL A 423 21.16 -10.79 24.39
N GLU A 424 21.98 -9.90 24.96
CA GLU A 424 22.77 -10.19 26.16
C GLU A 424 21.87 -10.54 27.36
N GLY A 425 20.79 -9.77 27.56
CA GLY A 425 19.77 -10.04 28.58
C GLY A 425 19.03 -11.36 28.30
N LEU A 426 18.67 -11.63 27.05
CA LEU A 426 17.93 -12.84 26.66
C LEU A 426 18.70 -14.11 26.99
N LYS A 427 20.04 -14.11 26.84
CA LYS A 427 20.91 -15.23 27.22
C LYS A 427 20.89 -15.56 28.72
N LYS A 428 20.48 -14.62 29.57
CA LYS A 428 20.36 -14.81 31.02
C LYS A 428 18.96 -15.29 31.44
N VAL A 429 17.97 -15.19 30.56
CA VAL A 429 16.62 -15.70 30.78
C VAL A 429 16.62 -17.23 30.61
N LYS A 430 15.99 -17.97 31.52
CA LYS A 430 16.00 -19.44 31.48
C LYS A 430 15.09 -20.03 30.41
N THR A 431 13.96 -19.38 30.12
CA THR A 431 13.03 -19.83 29.08
C THR A 431 12.49 -18.62 28.34
N SER A 432 12.90 -18.48 27.09
CA SER A 432 12.37 -17.47 26.16
C SER A 432 11.45 -18.13 25.13
N VAL A 433 10.26 -17.56 24.95
CA VAL A 433 9.24 -18.07 24.02
C VAL A 433 8.89 -16.94 23.06
N ALA A 434 9.01 -17.16 21.76
CA ALA A 434 8.64 -16.19 20.73
C ALA A 434 7.48 -16.73 19.90
N PHE A 435 6.32 -16.10 19.98
CA PHE A 435 5.17 -16.34 19.13
C PHE A 435 5.29 -15.49 17.87
N SER A 436 5.52 -16.13 16.72
CA SER A 436 5.73 -15.45 15.43
C SER A 436 5.22 -16.27 14.25
N LEU A 437 4.87 -15.58 13.16
CA LEU A 437 4.52 -16.20 11.88
C LEU A 437 5.75 -16.81 11.20
N LYS A 438 6.95 -16.39 11.56
CA LYS A 438 8.23 -16.71 10.92
C LYS A 438 9.30 -17.03 11.95
N GLU A 439 10.35 -17.74 11.54
CA GLU A 439 11.59 -17.83 12.32
C GLU A 439 12.42 -16.55 12.15
N ASP A 440 11.88 -15.44 12.65
CA ASP A 440 12.53 -14.13 12.62
C ASP A 440 13.75 -14.04 13.55
N GLU A 441 14.40 -12.88 13.54
CA GLU A 441 15.62 -12.60 14.30
C GLU A 441 15.46 -12.85 15.81
N THR A 442 14.26 -12.66 16.38
CA THR A 442 13.98 -12.92 17.80
C THR A 442 13.66 -14.39 18.05
N ALA A 443 12.90 -15.03 17.15
CA ALA A 443 12.59 -16.46 17.24
C ALA A 443 13.86 -17.32 17.16
N LEU A 444 14.83 -16.95 16.33
CA LEU A 444 16.10 -17.66 16.16
C LEU A 444 16.97 -17.71 17.42
N VAL A 445 16.87 -16.71 18.30
CA VAL A 445 17.63 -16.63 19.55
C VAL A 445 16.80 -17.01 20.78
N SER A 446 15.57 -17.51 20.58
CA SER A 446 14.67 -17.92 21.64
C SER A 446 14.75 -19.42 21.95
N THR A 447 14.40 -19.84 23.16
CA THR A 447 14.31 -21.27 23.53
C THR A 447 13.19 -21.97 22.78
N ILE A 448 12.05 -21.28 22.59
CA ILE A 448 10.87 -21.82 21.91
C ILE A 448 10.48 -20.84 20.80
N ALA A 449 10.37 -21.33 19.57
CA ALA A 449 9.71 -20.64 18.47
C ALA A 449 8.30 -21.22 18.30
N ALA A 450 7.29 -20.44 18.67
CA ALA A 450 5.90 -20.83 18.70
C ALA A 450 5.19 -20.34 17.43
N ALA A 451 4.67 -21.27 16.63
CA ALA A 451 4.01 -20.97 15.36
C ALA A 451 2.61 -20.37 15.58
N VAL A 452 2.40 -19.09 15.24
CA VAL A 452 1.06 -18.48 15.35
C VAL A 452 0.25 -18.59 14.06
N PRO A 453 -1.10 -18.63 14.16
CA PRO A 453 -1.96 -18.46 13.00
C PRO A 453 -1.89 -17.03 12.48
N HIS A 454 -2.12 -16.87 11.18
CA HIS A 454 -2.42 -15.57 10.58
C HIS A 454 -3.81 -15.10 11.05
N TYR A 455 -4.11 -13.80 10.98
CA TYR A 455 -5.40 -13.28 11.49
C TYR A 455 -6.62 -13.90 10.78
N LEU A 456 -6.48 -14.29 9.50
CA LEU A 456 -7.52 -15.01 8.75
C LEU A 456 -7.69 -16.49 9.14
N GLU A 457 -6.87 -17.01 10.05
CA GLU A 457 -6.92 -18.37 10.59
C GLU A 457 -7.30 -18.38 12.08
N SER A 458 -7.54 -17.21 12.68
CA SER A 458 -7.75 -17.02 14.12
C SER A 458 -9.04 -16.28 14.45
N TRP A 459 -9.53 -16.52 15.66
CA TRP A 459 -10.61 -15.76 16.29
C TRP A 459 -9.99 -14.68 17.18
N ASN A 460 -10.48 -13.45 17.05
CA ASN A 460 -10.11 -12.36 17.96
C ASN A 460 -11.24 -11.34 18.08
N ASP A 461 -11.10 -10.43 19.04
CA ASP A 461 -11.88 -9.20 19.09
C ASP A 461 -10.96 -7.97 19.11
N VAL A 462 -11.45 -6.85 18.57
CA VAL A 462 -10.66 -5.63 18.43
C VAL A 462 -11.47 -4.42 18.87
N SER A 463 -10.87 -3.54 19.64
CA SER A 463 -11.41 -2.25 20.05
C SER A 463 -10.47 -1.13 19.62
N ILE A 464 -10.55 -0.70 18.35
CA ILE A 464 -9.67 0.33 17.77
C ILE A 464 -9.86 1.68 18.47
N THR A 465 -11.12 2.10 18.66
CA THR A 465 -11.51 3.26 19.46
C THR A 465 -12.34 2.80 20.66
N LYS A 466 -12.26 3.53 21.76
CA LYS A 466 -13.08 3.27 22.94
C LYS A 466 -14.56 3.34 22.53
N GLY A 467 -15.34 2.31 22.86
CA GLY A 467 -16.75 2.21 22.47
C GLY A 467 -17.02 1.60 21.09
N THR A 468 -16.00 1.25 20.31
CA THR A 468 -16.16 0.40 19.12
C THR A 468 -15.66 -1.01 19.40
N TYR A 469 -16.36 -2.01 18.90
CA TYR A 469 -16.01 -3.42 19.06
C TYR A 469 -16.14 -4.13 17.71
N GLY A 470 -15.05 -4.71 17.22
CA GLY A 470 -14.98 -5.49 16.00
C GLY A 470 -14.62 -6.94 16.29
N ILE A 471 -15.05 -7.86 15.44
CA ILE A 471 -14.73 -9.28 15.54
C ILE A 471 -13.80 -9.68 14.40
N THR A 472 -12.69 -10.32 14.72
CA THR A 472 -11.83 -11.01 13.74
C THR A 472 -12.37 -12.43 13.57
N GLN A 473 -12.99 -12.67 12.42
CA GLN A 473 -13.40 -14.00 11.99
C GLN A 473 -12.31 -14.66 11.16
N PRO A 474 -12.01 -15.96 11.40
CA PRO A 474 -11.20 -16.74 10.49
C PRO A 474 -11.97 -16.99 9.20
N ALA A 475 -11.33 -16.79 8.06
CA ALA A 475 -11.88 -17.02 6.73
C ALA A 475 -11.33 -18.31 6.09
N ILE A 476 -10.38 -18.97 6.75
CA ILE A 476 -9.84 -20.28 6.37
C ILE A 476 -9.46 -21.07 7.64
N ARG A 477 -9.50 -22.40 7.55
CA ARG A 477 -8.93 -23.26 8.60
C ARG A 477 -7.40 -23.11 8.62
N PRO A 478 -6.73 -23.29 9.77
CA PRO A 478 -5.28 -23.17 9.86
C PRO A 478 -4.55 -24.02 8.81
N LEU A 479 -3.65 -23.39 8.04
CA LEU A 479 -2.85 -24.05 7.00
C LEU A 479 -1.69 -24.87 7.59
N PHE A 480 -1.24 -24.51 8.79
CA PHE A 480 -0.09 -25.08 9.48
C PHE A 480 -0.43 -25.49 10.92
N VAL A 481 0.49 -26.20 11.58
CA VAL A 481 0.34 -26.67 12.97
C VAL A 481 0.59 -25.52 13.94
N THR A 482 -0.38 -24.60 14.00
CA THR A 482 -0.31 -23.34 14.74
C THR A 482 -1.22 -23.36 15.97
N LYS A 483 -0.97 -22.45 16.91
CA LYS A 483 -1.83 -22.22 18.09
C LYS A 483 -1.84 -20.74 18.43
N GLN A 484 -3.00 -20.20 18.80
CA GLN A 484 -3.09 -18.80 19.19
C GLN A 484 -2.37 -18.57 20.52
N PHE A 485 -1.79 -17.39 20.69
CA PHE A 485 -1.19 -16.96 21.95
C PHE A 485 -2.19 -17.05 23.10
N GLN A 486 -3.43 -16.65 22.86
CA GLN A 486 -4.51 -16.67 23.84
C GLN A 486 -4.91 -18.10 24.24
N ASP A 487 -4.92 -19.06 23.32
CA ASP A 487 -5.18 -20.47 23.67
C ASP A 487 -4.06 -21.04 24.57
N VAL A 488 -2.83 -20.58 24.41
CA VAL A 488 -1.74 -20.90 25.34
C VAL A 488 -2.00 -20.27 26.70
N LEU A 489 -2.37 -18.98 26.77
CA LEU A 489 -2.70 -18.32 28.04
C LEU A 489 -3.88 -18.99 28.77
N LEU A 490 -4.93 -19.41 28.07
CA LEU A 490 -6.04 -20.20 28.64
C LEU A 490 -5.51 -21.47 29.32
N SER A 491 -4.67 -22.23 28.61
CA SER A 491 -4.03 -23.46 29.11
C SER A 491 -3.14 -23.20 30.34
N LEU A 492 -2.43 -22.08 30.39
CA LEU A 492 -1.61 -21.68 31.56
C LEU A 492 -2.49 -21.24 32.75
N ASN A 493 -3.61 -20.59 32.47
CA ASN A 493 -4.60 -20.21 33.48
C ASN A 493 -5.41 -21.41 34.00
N GLY A 494 -5.33 -22.57 33.33
CA GLY A 494 -6.10 -23.76 33.70
C GLY A 494 -7.57 -23.66 33.27
N LEU A 495 -7.86 -22.79 32.30
CA LEU A 495 -9.17 -22.64 31.69
C LEU A 495 -9.34 -23.67 30.57
N THR A 496 -10.54 -24.21 30.43
CA THR A 496 -10.91 -25.17 29.38
C THR A 496 -11.66 -24.48 28.24
N GLY A 497 -11.68 -25.10 27.07
CA GLY A 497 -12.31 -24.52 25.87
C GLY A 497 -11.33 -23.80 24.96
N THR A 498 -11.86 -23.08 23.98
CA THR A 498 -11.09 -22.31 22.98
C THR A 498 -11.18 -20.81 23.24
N PHE A 499 -10.27 -20.04 22.65
CA PHE A 499 -10.37 -18.58 22.72
C PHE A 499 -11.65 -18.03 22.07
N TYR A 500 -12.21 -18.72 21.07
CA TYR A 500 -13.55 -18.39 20.54
C TYR A 500 -14.64 -18.46 21.62
N ASP A 501 -14.64 -19.53 22.42
CA ASP A 501 -15.60 -19.69 23.52
C ASP A 501 -15.41 -18.57 24.56
N TYR A 502 -14.16 -18.22 24.84
CA TYR A 502 -13.80 -17.13 25.76
C TYR A 502 -14.28 -15.77 25.25
N ILE A 503 -14.02 -15.41 23.98
CA ILE A 503 -14.51 -14.16 23.39
C ILE A 503 -16.03 -14.13 23.46
N LYS A 504 -16.72 -15.19 23.04
CA LYS A 504 -18.18 -15.24 23.03
C LYS A 504 -18.77 -15.05 24.42
N ALA A 505 -18.17 -15.62 25.46
CA ALA A 505 -18.59 -15.43 26.84
C ALA A 505 -18.43 -13.96 27.28
N ASN A 506 -17.30 -13.33 26.93
CA ASN A 506 -16.98 -11.95 27.32
C ASN A 506 -17.70 -10.89 26.48
N ALA A 507 -18.05 -11.20 25.23
CA ALA A 507 -18.76 -10.28 24.34
C ALA A 507 -20.12 -9.85 24.91
N SER A 508 -20.75 -10.68 25.76
CA SER A 508 -22.00 -10.37 26.45
C SER A 508 -21.95 -9.16 27.37
N THR A 509 -20.76 -8.76 27.85
CA THR A 509 -20.59 -7.55 28.68
C THR A 509 -20.40 -6.28 27.87
N ILE A 510 -20.19 -6.40 26.55
CA ILE A 510 -19.91 -5.28 25.63
C ILE A 510 -21.13 -5.05 24.72
N ILE A 511 -21.65 -6.12 24.13
CA ILE A 511 -22.76 -6.08 23.17
C ILE A 511 -24.08 -5.95 23.94
N THR A 512 -24.74 -4.80 23.79
CA THR A 512 -26.06 -4.52 24.38
C THR A 512 -27.08 -4.31 23.26
N GLY A 513 -28.25 -4.95 23.35
CA GLY A 513 -29.33 -4.78 22.36
C GLY A 513 -29.11 -5.42 20.98
N SER A 514 -28.05 -6.23 20.82
CA SER A 514 -27.78 -7.03 19.61
C SER A 514 -27.39 -8.46 19.97
N THR A 515 -27.38 -9.36 19.00
CA THR A 515 -26.97 -10.76 19.18
C THR A 515 -25.55 -10.99 18.67
N TRP A 516 -24.85 -12.00 19.21
CA TRP A 516 -23.53 -12.40 18.71
C TRP A 516 -23.52 -12.62 17.20
N ASN A 517 -24.52 -13.33 16.66
CA ASN A 517 -24.59 -13.62 15.23
C ASN A 517 -24.79 -12.36 14.37
N LYS A 518 -25.52 -11.35 14.86
CA LYS A 518 -25.69 -10.09 14.14
C LYS A 518 -24.38 -9.28 14.11
N VAL A 519 -23.68 -9.20 15.23
CA VAL A 519 -22.36 -8.54 15.29
C VAL A 519 -21.33 -9.30 14.48
N LEU A 520 -21.36 -10.63 14.49
CA LEU A 520 -20.55 -11.48 13.64
C LEU A 520 -20.81 -11.19 12.15
N HIS A 521 -22.08 -11.17 11.72
CA HIS A 521 -22.45 -10.87 10.34
C HIS A 521 -22.00 -9.47 9.90
N ASP A 522 -22.23 -8.45 10.73
CA ASP A 522 -21.92 -7.06 10.40
C ASP A 522 -20.42 -6.72 10.59
N GLY A 523 -19.72 -7.52 11.41
CA GLY A 523 -18.31 -7.38 11.78
C GLY A 523 -18.02 -6.34 12.88
N VAL A 524 -18.98 -5.47 13.19
CA VAL A 524 -18.80 -4.33 14.09
C VAL A 524 -19.99 -4.12 15.02
N TYR A 525 -19.72 -3.52 16.18
CA TYR A 525 -20.68 -3.00 17.15
C TYR A 525 -20.19 -1.66 17.69
N VAL A 526 -21.09 -0.70 17.80
CA VAL A 526 -20.79 0.65 18.33
C VAL A 526 -21.62 0.86 19.59
N GLY A 527 -20.93 0.99 20.72
CA GLY A 527 -21.50 1.35 22.01
C GLY A 527 -21.39 2.85 22.30
N VAL A 528 -22.09 3.29 23.34
CA VAL A 528 -22.01 4.66 23.86
C VAL A 528 -20.86 4.75 24.86
N VAL A 529 -20.01 5.78 24.73
CA VAL A 529 -18.89 6.04 25.64
C VAL A 529 -18.93 7.47 26.16
N PRO A 530 -18.70 7.67 27.47
CA PRO A 530 -18.64 9.01 28.05
C PRO A 530 -17.35 9.73 27.63
N THR A 531 -17.41 11.06 27.62
CA THR A 531 -16.26 11.93 27.41
C THR A 531 -15.33 11.91 28.64
N ALA A 532 -14.03 11.78 28.43
CA ALA A 532 -13.05 11.90 29.51
C ALA A 532 -12.95 13.35 29.99
N SER A 533 -12.93 13.56 31.31
CA SER A 533 -12.75 14.89 31.91
C SER A 533 -11.27 15.25 31.97
N ALA A 534 -10.94 16.50 31.61
CA ALA A 534 -9.57 17.00 31.74
C ALA A 534 -9.22 17.30 33.21
N GLY A 535 -8.05 16.86 33.63
CA GLY A 535 -7.36 17.29 34.84
C GLY A 535 -6.49 18.53 34.62
N SER A 536 -5.74 18.92 35.65
CA SER A 536 -4.83 20.07 35.62
C SER A 536 -3.43 19.66 35.19
N ALA A 537 -2.80 20.42 34.28
CA ALA A 537 -1.39 20.29 33.91
C ALA A 537 -0.72 21.67 33.81
N ASP A 538 0.59 21.75 34.09
CA ASP A 538 1.35 22.99 34.00
C ASP A 538 1.87 23.25 32.57
N TYR A 539 0.99 23.81 31.75
CA TYR A 539 1.31 24.15 30.35
C TYR A 539 2.35 25.27 30.24
N SER A 540 2.49 26.14 31.25
CA SER A 540 3.48 27.22 31.24
C SER A 540 4.89 26.69 31.46
N ALA A 541 5.06 25.74 32.39
CA ALA A 541 6.33 25.03 32.56
C ALA A 541 6.71 24.25 31.30
N ALA A 542 5.74 23.54 30.69
CA ALA A 542 5.95 22.81 29.43
C ALA A 542 6.39 23.75 28.29
N ALA A 543 5.76 24.92 28.15
CA ALA A 543 6.14 25.91 27.14
C ALA A 543 7.56 26.44 27.35
N ASN A 544 7.93 26.76 28.60
CA ASN A 544 9.28 27.22 28.93
C ASN A 544 10.34 26.12 28.73
N ALA A 545 10.01 24.86 29.00
CA ALA A 545 10.90 23.73 28.74
C ALA A 545 11.14 23.56 27.24
N LEU A 546 10.06 23.59 26.44
CA LEU A 546 10.15 23.43 25.00
C LEU A 546 10.90 24.58 24.32
N ALA A 547 10.69 25.82 24.78
CA ALA A 547 11.36 27.03 24.27
C ALA A 547 12.88 27.03 24.47
N LYS A 548 13.41 26.22 25.40
CA LYS A 548 14.86 26.04 25.60
C LYS A 548 15.51 25.16 24.53
N SER A 549 14.73 24.46 23.70
CA SER A 549 15.23 23.61 22.62
C SER A 549 16.00 24.44 21.60
N LYS A 550 17.22 24.03 21.29
CA LYS A 550 18.07 24.69 20.28
C LYS A 550 18.38 23.71 19.15
N ALA A 551 18.56 24.23 17.94
CA ALA A 551 19.07 23.46 16.81
C ALA A 551 20.43 22.85 17.17
N SER A 552 20.64 21.58 16.82
CA SER A 552 21.96 20.96 17.01
C SER A 552 22.97 21.61 16.06
N GLN A 553 24.24 21.64 16.46
CA GLN A 553 25.32 22.02 15.55
C GLN A 553 25.62 20.84 14.63
N GLY A 554 24.89 20.70 13.52
CA GLY A 554 25.07 19.58 12.59
C GLY A 554 23.88 19.28 11.70
N LEU A 555 23.87 18.09 11.12
CA LEU A 555 22.77 17.55 10.31
C LEU A 555 21.82 16.76 11.22
N GLU A 556 20.51 16.92 11.03
CA GLU A 556 19.48 16.15 11.76
C GLU A 556 18.98 15.00 10.87
N LEU A 557 19.01 13.78 11.38
CA LEU A 557 18.34 12.62 10.79
C LEU A 557 16.93 12.50 11.35
N VAL A 558 15.94 12.33 10.48
CA VAL A 558 14.54 12.05 10.83
C VAL A 558 14.13 10.68 10.31
N LEU A 559 13.94 9.73 11.23
CA LEU A 559 13.44 8.39 10.94
C LEU A 559 11.93 8.41 10.68
N TYR A 560 11.48 7.66 9.67
CA TYR A 560 10.08 7.59 9.27
C TYR A 560 9.69 6.18 8.77
N THR A 561 8.41 5.91 8.59
CA THR A 561 7.89 4.68 7.94
C THR A 561 7.32 4.99 6.56
N LYS A 562 7.19 3.99 5.69
CA LYS A 562 6.63 4.15 4.34
C LYS A 562 5.25 3.53 4.24
N THR A 563 4.42 4.07 3.34
CA THR A 563 3.12 3.47 2.98
C THR A 563 3.26 2.03 2.47
N GLY A 564 4.36 1.69 1.79
CA GLY A 564 4.69 0.32 1.36
C GLY A 564 5.40 -0.53 2.40
N MET A 565 6.04 0.06 3.41
CA MET A 565 6.79 -0.66 4.43
C MET A 565 6.67 0.06 5.77
N GLY A 566 5.85 -0.50 6.66
CA GLY A 566 5.63 0.01 8.02
C GLY A 566 6.81 -0.32 8.94
N ASP A 567 6.60 -1.25 9.86
CA ASP A 567 7.60 -1.64 10.87
C ASP A 567 8.58 -2.75 10.42
N GLY A 568 8.34 -3.37 9.27
CA GLY A 568 9.14 -4.48 8.71
C GLY A 568 8.51 -5.87 8.86
N GLN A 569 7.28 -5.99 9.41
CA GLN A 569 6.55 -7.27 9.46
C GLN A 569 6.28 -7.86 8.06
N GLN A 570 6.04 -7.00 7.07
CA GLN A 570 5.73 -7.40 5.69
C GLN A 570 6.94 -7.34 4.73
N ALA A 571 8.18 -7.45 5.24
CA ALA A 571 9.38 -7.41 4.41
C ALA A 571 9.41 -8.50 3.30
N ASN A 572 8.78 -9.65 3.53
CA ASN A 572 8.66 -10.72 2.54
C ASN A 572 7.40 -10.62 1.64
N ASN A 573 6.73 -9.46 1.60
CA ASN A 573 5.54 -9.24 0.77
C ASN A 573 5.92 -8.62 -0.60
N PRO A 574 5.88 -9.38 -1.71
CA PRO A 574 6.37 -8.90 -3.00
C PRO A 574 5.50 -7.81 -3.63
N TRP A 575 4.19 -7.75 -3.33
CA TRP A 575 3.37 -6.62 -3.80
C TRP A 575 3.80 -5.28 -3.17
N LEU A 576 4.25 -5.30 -1.92
CA LEU A 576 4.70 -4.10 -1.22
C LEU A 576 6.14 -3.71 -1.54
N GLN A 577 7.00 -4.66 -1.91
CA GLN A 577 8.35 -4.37 -2.36
C GLN A 577 8.36 -3.71 -3.75
N GLU A 578 7.51 -4.18 -4.66
CA GLU A 578 7.35 -3.58 -5.99
C GLU A 578 6.57 -2.24 -5.94
N PHE A 579 5.66 -2.08 -4.97
CA PHE A 579 4.87 -0.87 -4.80
C PHE A 579 5.77 0.38 -4.66
N PRO A 580 5.69 1.33 -5.60
CA PRO A 580 6.58 2.48 -5.58
C PRO A 580 6.17 3.49 -4.51
N ASP A 581 7.15 3.99 -3.75
CA ASP A 581 6.97 5.06 -2.76
C ASP A 581 6.22 6.26 -3.38
N PRO A 582 5.20 6.82 -2.72
CA PRO A 582 4.34 7.83 -3.34
C PRO A 582 5.06 9.16 -3.63
N ILE A 583 6.13 9.48 -2.90
CA ILE A 583 6.88 10.72 -3.06
C ILE A 583 8.05 10.52 -4.03
N THR A 584 8.94 9.57 -3.74
CA THR A 584 10.18 9.37 -4.51
C THR A 584 9.97 8.54 -5.78
N ARG A 585 8.92 7.71 -5.81
CA ARG A 585 8.60 6.77 -6.91
C ARG A 585 9.63 5.66 -7.11
N VAL A 586 10.42 5.36 -6.08
CA VAL A 586 11.36 4.23 -6.04
C VAL A 586 10.69 2.99 -5.42
N SER A 587 11.03 1.82 -5.93
CA SER A 587 10.63 0.49 -5.43
C SER A 587 11.86 -0.35 -5.06
N TRP A 588 11.67 -1.47 -4.35
CA TRP A 588 12.72 -2.44 -4.02
C TRP A 588 13.98 -1.83 -3.38
N ASP A 589 13.85 -0.77 -2.58
CA ASP A 589 14.98 -0.26 -1.80
C ASP A 589 14.62 0.62 -0.60
N ASN A 590 15.59 0.74 0.30
CA ASN A 590 15.68 1.80 1.29
C ASN A 590 16.67 2.88 0.83
N TYR A 591 16.49 4.11 1.26
CA TYR A 591 17.32 5.24 0.86
C TYR A 591 17.31 6.36 1.89
N VAL A 592 18.34 7.18 1.88
CA VAL A 592 18.38 8.45 2.61
C VAL A 592 17.93 9.60 1.71
N THR A 593 16.99 10.43 2.19
CA THR A 593 16.56 11.65 1.49
C THR A 593 17.44 12.82 1.89
N VAL A 594 17.92 13.58 0.91
CA VAL A 594 18.78 14.76 1.11
C VAL A 594 18.23 15.93 0.30
N SER A 595 18.27 17.14 0.86
CA SER A 595 17.88 18.35 0.13
C SER A 595 18.86 18.62 -1.02
N ASN A 596 18.42 19.32 -2.07
CA ASN A 596 19.32 19.72 -3.16
C ASN A 596 20.47 20.61 -2.67
N ALA A 597 20.22 21.50 -1.71
CA ALA A 597 21.24 22.36 -1.12
C ALA A 597 22.32 21.55 -0.37
N ASP A 598 21.90 20.58 0.44
CA ASP A 598 22.82 19.70 1.16
C ASP A 598 23.54 18.73 0.21
N ALA A 599 22.84 18.21 -0.81
CA ALA A 599 23.44 17.34 -1.81
C ALA A 599 24.62 18.02 -2.53
N LYS A 600 24.48 19.31 -2.88
CA LYS A 600 25.59 20.11 -3.43
C LYS A 600 26.76 20.26 -2.45
N LYS A 601 26.47 20.49 -1.16
CA LYS A 601 27.48 20.63 -0.10
C LYS A 601 28.28 19.33 0.13
N TYR A 602 27.62 18.18 0.04
CA TYR A 602 28.22 16.86 0.28
C TYR A 602 28.60 16.11 -1.01
N GLU A 603 28.51 16.78 -2.16
CA GLU A 603 28.80 16.22 -3.49
C GLU A 603 28.01 14.93 -3.82
N LEU A 604 26.75 14.88 -3.39
CA LEU A 604 25.82 13.77 -3.63
C LEU A 604 24.92 14.07 -4.84
N SER A 605 24.54 13.06 -5.60
CA SER A 605 23.74 13.24 -6.81
C SER A 605 22.91 12.01 -7.17
N ASN A 606 21.91 12.24 -8.03
CA ASN A 606 21.23 11.20 -8.79
C ASN A 606 21.23 11.58 -10.28
N GLU A 607 21.39 10.59 -11.16
CA GLU A 607 21.48 10.79 -12.61
C GLU A 607 20.64 9.76 -13.36
N ILE A 608 19.93 10.19 -14.41
CA ILE A 608 19.25 9.27 -15.31
C ILE A 608 20.27 8.76 -16.34
N VAL A 609 20.47 7.45 -16.38
CA VAL A 609 21.46 6.84 -17.28
C VAL A 609 20.83 6.37 -18.60
N ALA A 610 21.66 5.97 -19.56
CA ALA A 610 21.26 5.68 -20.95
C ALA A 610 20.14 4.63 -21.11
N ASN A 611 19.96 3.74 -20.13
CA ASN A 611 18.89 2.73 -20.14
C ASN A 611 17.59 3.20 -19.47
N GLY A 612 17.49 4.48 -19.11
CA GLY A 612 16.31 5.10 -18.48
C GLY A 612 16.22 4.95 -16.95
N GLY A 613 17.10 4.14 -16.33
CA GLY A 613 17.14 3.98 -14.89
C GLY A 613 17.81 5.16 -14.16
N LEU A 614 17.64 5.21 -12.84
CA LEU A 614 18.24 6.22 -11.98
C LEU A 614 19.44 5.63 -11.22
N ASN A 615 20.60 6.27 -11.33
CA ASN A 615 21.76 5.97 -10.51
C ASN A 615 21.93 7.04 -9.42
N GLY A 616 22.64 6.74 -8.34
CA GLY A 616 22.94 7.73 -7.32
C GLY A 616 24.11 7.38 -6.41
N SER A 617 24.62 8.40 -5.73
CA SER A 617 25.74 8.26 -4.79
C SER A 617 25.39 7.45 -3.55
N TYR A 618 26.39 6.82 -2.95
CA TYR A 618 26.31 6.30 -1.59
C TYR A 618 26.78 7.33 -0.56
N ALA A 619 26.27 7.23 0.66
CA ALA A 619 26.75 7.98 1.82
C ALA A 619 26.91 7.09 3.05
N THR A 620 27.71 7.56 4.00
CA THR A 620 27.84 6.99 5.34
C THR A 620 27.24 7.96 6.34
N ILE A 621 26.32 7.46 7.17
CA ILE A 621 25.71 8.20 8.27
C ILE A 621 26.44 7.81 9.55
N THR A 622 26.95 8.79 10.29
CA THR A 622 27.56 8.58 11.61
C THR A 622 26.83 9.40 12.66
N THR A 623 26.30 8.76 13.69
CA THR A 623 25.64 9.40 14.84
C THR A 623 26.66 9.98 15.82
N ALA A 624 26.21 10.88 16.70
CA ALA A 624 27.08 11.55 17.68
C ALA A 624 27.77 10.58 18.67
N ASP A 625 27.18 9.41 18.95
CA ASP A 625 27.75 8.35 19.79
C ASP A 625 28.70 7.40 19.01
N GLY A 626 28.88 7.63 17.71
CA GLY A 626 29.80 6.88 16.86
C GLY A 626 29.21 5.67 16.13
N ALA A 627 27.90 5.40 16.24
CA ALA A 627 27.26 4.37 15.42
C ALA A 627 27.29 4.77 13.93
N LYS A 628 27.60 3.81 13.07
CA LYS A 628 27.75 4.03 11.63
C LYS A 628 26.79 3.17 10.83
N LEU A 629 26.16 3.77 9.82
CA LEU A 629 25.46 3.06 8.76
C LEU A 629 26.14 3.42 7.44
N GLU A 630 26.83 2.44 6.86
CA GLU A 630 27.64 2.59 5.65
C GLU A 630 26.85 2.22 4.39
N ASN A 631 27.30 2.72 3.24
CA ASN A 631 26.74 2.42 1.91
C ASN A 631 25.22 2.66 1.83
N VAL A 632 24.75 3.78 2.39
CA VAL A 632 23.35 4.19 2.33
C VAL A 632 23.08 4.84 0.96
N PRO A 633 22.17 4.29 0.12
CA PRO A 633 21.81 4.91 -1.16
C PRO A 633 21.16 6.28 -0.95
N VAL A 634 21.56 7.28 -1.71
CA VAL A 634 21.05 8.66 -1.57
C VAL A 634 20.00 8.98 -2.63
N ILE A 635 18.90 9.59 -2.21
CA ILE A 635 17.90 10.23 -3.08
C ILE A 635 17.83 11.73 -2.78
N VAL A 636 18.13 12.56 -3.78
CA VAL A 636 17.96 14.01 -3.72
C VAL A 636 16.47 14.34 -3.88
N GLN A 637 15.87 14.74 -2.77
CA GLN A 637 14.43 14.93 -2.60
C GLN A 637 14.10 16.43 -2.49
N PRO A 638 13.43 17.01 -3.50
CA PRO A 638 12.89 18.37 -3.41
C PRO A 638 11.98 18.54 -2.19
N GLY A 639 12.08 19.70 -1.54
CA GLY A 639 11.32 20.05 -0.34
C GLY A 639 11.79 19.40 0.97
N GLN A 640 12.84 18.55 0.96
CA GLN A 640 13.54 18.21 2.21
C GLN A 640 14.11 19.49 2.84
N ALA A 641 13.87 19.70 4.13
CA ALA A 641 14.38 20.88 4.83
C ALA A 641 15.92 20.87 4.87
N VAL A 642 16.54 22.02 4.63
CA VAL A 642 18.00 22.18 4.65
C VAL A 642 18.55 21.86 6.04
N GLY A 643 19.65 21.11 6.10
CA GLY A 643 20.23 20.65 7.35
C GLY A 643 19.53 19.42 7.94
N THR A 644 18.63 18.77 7.18
CA THR A 644 17.95 17.54 7.61
C THR A 644 18.04 16.45 6.55
N ILE A 645 18.04 15.20 6.98
CA ILE A 645 17.95 14.01 6.12
C ILE A 645 16.88 13.05 6.65
N GLY A 646 16.20 12.33 5.75
CA GLY A 646 15.20 11.32 6.12
C GLY A 646 15.72 9.91 5.84
N LEU A 647 15.41 8.94 6.70
CA LEU A 647 15.68 7.51 6.44
C LEU A 647 14.51 6.65 6.91
N ALA A 648 14.07 5.71 6.08
CA ALA A 648 12.93 4.87 6.42
C ALA A 648 13.32 3.66 7.28
N LEU A 649 12.41 3.26 8.18
CA LEU A 649 12.44 2.02 8.96
C LEU A 649 11.84 0.85 8.15
N GLY A 650 12.00 -0.39 8.66
CA GLY A 650 11.30 -1.57 8.14
C GLY A 650 12.01 -2.40 7.06
N TYR A 651 13.22 -2.02 6.64
CA TYR A 651 14.06 -2.76 5.67
C TYR A 651 15.27 -3.45 6.31
N GLY A 652 16.06 -4.19 5.53
CA GLY A 652 17.31 -4.82 5.98
C GLY A 652 17.11 -6.06 6.87
N ARG A 653 15.98 -6.75 6.72
CA ARG A 653 15.70 -8.06 7.35
C ARG A 653 16.56 -9.15 6.73
N LYS A 654 16.96 -10.15 7.51
CA LYS A 654 17.82 -11.26 7.05
C LYS A 654 17.29 -12.65 7.38
N ALA A 655 16.37 -12.78 8.33
CA ALA A 655 15.84 -14.07 8.78
C ALA A 655 14.46 -14.42 8.16
N ALA A 656 14.28 -15.68 7.76
CA ALA A 656 13.00 -16.25 7.28
C ALA A 656 12.31 -15.49 6.12
N LEU A 657 13.11 -15.08 5.14
CA LEU A 657 12.68 -14.50 3.87
C LEU A 657 13.51 -15.07 2.71
N LYS A 658 12.99 -14.96 1.48
CA LYS A 658 13.72 -15.33 0.27
C LYS A 658 14.90 -14.36 0.03
N GLU A 659 15.93 -14.81 -0.68
CA GLU A 659 17.13 -14.00 -0.94
C GLU A 659 16.80 -12.70 -1.68
N GLU A 660 15.90 -12.77 -2.67
CA GLU A 660 15.43 -11.63 -3.46
C GLU A 660 14.67 -10.59 -2.62
N MET A 661 14.23 -10.97 -1.42
CA MET A 661 13.47 -10.12 -0.50
C MET A 661 14.37 -9.47 0.57
N MET A 662 15.65 -9.86 0.65
CA MET A 662 16.66 -9.27 1.56
C MET A 662 17.14 -7.91 1.05
N VAL A 663 16.26 -6.92 1.13
CA VAL A 663 16.42 -5.62 0.47
C VAL A 663 16.55 -4.46 1.47
N GLY A 664 17.35 -3.48 1.09
CA GLY A 664 17.57 -2.24 1.83
C GLY A 664 18.40 -2.41 3.10
N LEU A 665 18.35 -1.39 3.96
CA LEU A 665 19.18 -1.27 5.17
C LEU A 665 18.31 -1.17 6.41
N ASN A 666 18.78 -1.75 7.53
CA ASN A 666 18.11 -1.64 8.82
C ASN A 666 18.48 -0.33 9.51
N ALA A 667 17.55 0.62 9.53
CA ALA A 667 17.71 1.91 10.18
C ALA A 667 17.35 1.91 11.68
N TYR A 668 16.77 0.84 12.23
CA TYR A 668 16.40 0.76 13.65
C TYR A 668 17.60 0.88 14.58
N SER A 669 18.81 0.52 14.13
CA SER A 669 20.06 0.72 14.90
C SER A 669 20.31 2.19 15.26
N LEU A 670 19.74 3.12 14.48
CA LEU A 670 19.84 4.57 14.70
C LEU A 670 18.68 5.12 15.55
N TYR A 671 17.66 4.33 15.89
CA TYR A 671 16.48 4.77 16.65
C TYR A 671 16.75 4.86 18.17
N LYS A 672 17.84 5.54 18.54
CA LYS A 672 18.36 5.57 19.92
C LYS A 672 17.37 6.26 20.86
N GLY A 673 17.10 5.60 21.99
CA GLY A 673 16.16 6.10 23.00
C GLY A 673 14.73 6.26 22.48
N PHE A 674 14.33 5.52 21.44
CA PHE A 674 13.04 5.67 20.76
C PHE A 674 12.80 7.07 20.18
N ASN A 675 13.87 7.85 20.00
CA ASN A 675 13.80 9.17 19.39
C ASN A 675 14.01 9.05 17.88
N ASN A 676 13.02 9.49 17.10
CA ASN A 676 13.08 9.48 15.64
C ASN A 676 13.98 10.58 15.08
N VAL A 677 14.46 11.50 15.92
CA VAL A 677 15.40 12.57 15.55
C VAL A 677 16.78 12.28 16.13
N GLN A 678 17.80 12.24 15.29
CA GLN A 678 19.19 11.98 15.70
C GLN A 678 20.12 13.04 15.13
N SER A 679 21.11 13.47 15.93
CA SER A 679 22.19 14.31 15.40
C SER A 679 23.22 13.44 14.70
N VAL A 680 23.52 13.77 13.44
CA VAL A 680 24.38 12.95 12.59
C VAL A 680 25.38 13.78 11.79
N THR A 681 26.36 13.09 11.24
CA THR A 681 27.25 13.55 10.18
C THR A 681 27.06 12.68 8.95
N LEU A 682 27.21 13.29 7.78
CA LEU A 682 27.08 12.63 6.50
C LEU A 682 28.39 12.76 5.74
N ALA A 683 28.89 11.64 5.23
CA ALA A 683 30.08 11.59 4.38
C ALA A 683 29.76 10.83 3.10
N LYS A 684 30.18 11.34 1.94
CA LYS A 684 30.08 10.63 0.67
C LYS A 684 30.91 9.35 0.73
N ALA A 685 30.32 8.23 0.34
CA ALA A 685 31.00 6.96 0.20
C ALA A 685 31.40 6.72 -1.27
N GLY A 686 32.33 5.79 -1.49
CA GLY A 686 32.72 5.39 -2.84
C GLY A 686 31.64 4.53 -3.52
N GLY A 687 31.59 4.58 -4.85
CA GLY A 687 30.69 3.78 -5.67
C GLY A 687 29.37 4.47 -6.01
N GLU A 688 28.54 3.74 -6.75
CA GLU A 688 27.26 4.21 -7.29
C GLU A 688 26.19 3.13 -7.10
N HIS A 689 24.98 3.54 -6.75
CA HIS A 689 23.83 2.68 -6.54
C HIS A 689 22.86 2.77 -7.72
N GLU A 690 22.23 1.65 -8.08
CA GLU A 690 21.21 1.59 -9.12
C GLU A 690 19.79 1.44 -8.52
N PHE A 691 18.93 2.42 -8.78
CA PHE A 691 17.57 2.45 -8.25
C PHE A 691 16.53 1.93 -9.26
N ALA A 692 15.60 1.11 -8.78
CA ALA A 692 14.38 0.76 -9.50
C ALA A 692 13.33 1.88 -9.38
N CYS A 693 13.57 2.98 -10.11
CA CYS A 693 12.69 4.14 -10.16
C CYS A 693 11.62 3.96 -11.24
N VAL A 694 10.34 4.07 -10.88
CA VAL A 694 9.20 3.89 -11.79
C VAL A 694 8.90 5.16 -12.59
N GLN A 695 9.23 6.33 -12.05
CA GLN A 695 9.00 7.63 -12.70
C GLN A 695 10.32 8.37 -12.92
N GLY A 696 10.73 8.51 -14.18
CA GLY A 696 11.96 9.23 -14.55
C GLY A 696 11.89 10.74 -14.29
N GLN A 697 11.07 11.44 -15.08
CA GLN A 697 10.95 12.90 -14.97
C GLN A 697 10.25 13.34 -13.66
N LYS A 698 10.79 14.40 -13.04
CA LYS A 698 10.30 14.94 -11.76
C LYS A 698 9.21 16.02 -11.92
N THR A 699 9.30 16.86 -12.95
CA THR A 699 8.44 18.05 -13.15
C THR A 699 7.38 17.89 -14.25
N LEU A 700 6.46 18.86 -14.38
CA LEU A 700 5.32 18.84 -15.33
C LEU A 700 5.54 19.61 -16.66
N MET A 701 6.57 20.47 -16.74
CA MET A 701 6.91 21.26 -17.94
C MET A 701 5.87 22.30 -18.38
N GLY A 702 5.04 22.84 -17.48
CA GLY A 702 4.00 23.82 -17.83
C GLY A 702 2.90 23.24 -18.72
N ARG A 703 2.64 21.93 -18.61
CA ARG A 703 1.55 21.23 -19.31
C ARG A 703 0.25 21.28 -18.49
N GLY A 704 -0.39 22.44 -18.49
CA GLY A 704 -1.64 22.69 -17.77
C GLY A 704 -2.83 21.82 -18.23
N ASP A 705 -2.72 21.17 -19.39
CA ASP A 705 -3.72 20.24 -19.93
C ASP A 705 -3.66 18.83 -19.31
N ILE A 706 -2.66 18.55 -18.46
CA ILE A 706 -2.55 17.29 -17.71
C ILE A 706 -3.19 17.43 -16.32
N ILE A 707 -2.74 18.41 -15.52
CA ILE A 707 -3.34 18.77 -14.24
C ILE A 707 -3.78 20.23 -14.33
N LYS A 708 -5.09 20.43 -14.45
CA LYS A 708 -5.68 21.76 -14.33
C LYS A 708 -5.79 22.11 -12.84
N GLU A 709 -5.22 23.24 -12.46
CA GLU A 709 -5.30 23.78 -11.10
C GLU A 709 -5.88 25.20 -11.10
N THR A 710 -6.60 25.56 -10.05
CA THR A 710 -7.04 26.93 -9.78
C THR A 710 -7.08 27.22 -8.29
N SER A 711 -7.21 28.49 -7.91
CA SER A 711 -7.40 28.90 -6.52
C SER A 711 -8.89 28.87 -6.14
N LEU A 712 -9.18 28.72 -4.85
CA LEU A 712 -10.54 28.79 -4.33
C LEU A 712 -11.21 30.15 -4.61
N GLU A 713 -10.44 31.23 -4.60
CA GLU A 713 -10.94 32.57 -4.95
C GLU A 713 -11.41 32.63 -6.40
N ILE A 714 -10.58 32.17 -7.35
CA ILE A 714 -10.90 32.16 -8.78
C ILE A 714 -12.11 31.26 -9.04
N PHE A 715 -12.10 30.04 -8.46
CA PHE A 715 -13.22 29.10 -8.54
C PHE A 715 -14.56 29.73 -8.10
N ASN A 716 -14.54 30.57 -7.06
CA ASN A 716 -15.75 31.21 -6.54
C ASN A 716 -16.19 32.47 -7.30
N THR A 717 -15.27 33.16 -7.97
CA THR A 717 -15.51 34.53 -8.49
C THR A 717 -15.46 34.64 -10.01
N LYS A 718 -14.94 33.62 -10.71
CA LYS A 718 -14.81 33.59 -12.17
C LYS A 718 -15.65 32.47 -12.76
N ASP A 719 -16.11 32.67 -13.99
CA ASP A 719 -16.83 31.66 -14.76
C ASP A 719 -15.93 30.43 -15.01
N ALA A 720 -16.55 29.24 -15.07
CA ALA A 720 -15.87 27.98 -15.31
C ALA A 720 -15.00 27.98 -16.56
N HIS A 721 -15.39 28.73 -17.61
CA HIS A 721 -14.60 28.83 -18.83
C HIS A 721 -13.21 29.44 -18.61
N VAL A 722 -13.00 30.18 -17.51
CA VAL A 722 -11.72 30.86 -17.21
C VAL A 722 -10.70 29.89 -16.61
N TRP A 723 -11.16 28.98 -15.74
CA TRP A 723 -10.29 28.09 -14.98
C TRP A 723 -10.38 26.61 -15.39
N ASN A 724 -11.35 26.25 -16.25
CA ASN A 724 -11.45 24.95 -16.90
C ASN A 724 -11.61 25.12 -18.42
N GLU A 725 -10.64 25.80 -19.04
CA GLU A 725 -10.63 26.07 -20.48
C GLU A 725 -10.73 24.77 -21.29
N GLN A 726 -11.62 24.77 -22.28
CA GLN A 726 -11.82 23.66 -23.22
C GLN A 726 -11.04 23.95 -24.51
N PRO A 727 -10.39 22.94 -25.12
CA PRO A 727 -9.69 23.15 -26.37
C PRO A 727 -10.68 23.52 -27.49
N MET A 728 -10.36 24.59 -28.21
CA MET A 728 -11.15 25.10 -29.32
C MET A 728 -10.48 24.80 -30.67
N VAL A 729 -11.28 24.68 -31.72
CA VAL A 729 -10.84 24.52 -33.11
C VAL A 729 -11.61 25.48 -34.03
N SER A 730 -10.98 25.89 -35.12
CA SER A 730 -11.59 26.79 -36.10
C SER A 730 -12.30 26.02 -37.21
N LEU A 731 -13.54 26.43 -37.52
CA LEU A 731 -14.25 26.03 -38.72
C LEU A 731 -14.28 27.20 -39.72
N ASP A 732 -15.46 27.67 -40.11
CA ASP A 732 -15.67 28.84 -40.98
C ASP A 732 -15.40 30.15 -40.21
N HIS A 733 -14.13 30.37 -39.85
CA HIS A 733 -13.65 31.51 -39.06
C HIS A 733 -14.38 31.68 -37.71
N LYS A 734 -14.90 30.58 -37.16
CA LYS A 734 -15.60 30.52 -35.86
C LYS A 734 -14.99 29.41 -35.02
N GLU A 735 -14.74 29.73 -33.76
CA GLU A 735 -14.28 28.76 -32.77
C GLU A 735 -15.43 27.86 -32.33
N VAL A 736 -15.15 26.57 -32.28
CA VAL A 736 -16.02 25.54 -31.72
C VAL A 736 -15.20 24.63 -30.81
N GLU A 737 -15.83 24.04 -29.80
CA GLU A 737 -15.18 23.03 -28.95
C GLU A 737 -14.62 21.89 -29.81
N ALA A 738 -13.38 21.47 -29.53
CA ALA A 738 -12.70 20.41 -30.27
C ALA A 738 -13.50 19.10 -30.31
N THR A 739 -14.29 18.82 -29.27
CA THR A 739 -15.13 17.62 -29.15
C THR A 739 -16.27 17.55 -30.17
N LYS A 740 -16.67 18.69 -30.76
CA LYS A 740 -17.74 18.79 -31.77
C LYS A 740 -17.24 18.48 -33.19
N VAL A 741 -15.93 18.46 -33.40
CA VAL A 741 -15.33 18.16 -34.71
C VAL A 741 -14.95 16.69 -34.77
N ASP A 742 -15.61 15.96 -35.66
CA ASP A 742 -15.37 14.54 -35.88
C ASP A 742 -15.65 14.22 -37.36
N LEU A 743 -14.78 13.43 -37.98
CA LEU A 743 -14.99 12.95 -39.36
C LEU A 743 -15.86 11.69 -39.39
N TRP A 744 -16.04 11.02 -38.25
CA TRP A 744 -16.71 9.73 -38.15
C TRP A 744 -18.04 9.83 -37.43
N ASP A 745 -18.96 8.95 -37.79
CA ASP A 745 -20.20 8.76 -37.05
C ASP A 745 -19.93 8.08 -35.71
N SER A 746 -20.62 8.54 -34.67
CA SER A 746 -20.57 7.92 -33.35
C SER A 746 -21.42 6.65 -33.29
N PHE A 747 -20.96 5.64 -32.55
CA PHE A 747 -21.80 4.51 -32.18
C PHE A 747 -22.78 4.89 -31.07
N ASP A 748 -24.03 4.42 -31.18
CA ASP A 748 -25.04 4.62 -30.13
C ASP A 748 -24.69 3.83 -28.86
N ARG A 749 -24.54 4.57 -27.76
CA ARG A 749 -24.35 4.07 -26.39
C ARG A 749 -25.32 4.70 -25.39
N SER A 750 -26.38 5.33 -25.90
CA SER A 750 -27.41 5.98 -25.08
C SER A 750 -28.32 4.97 -24.35
N THR A 751 -28.30 3.70 -24.78
CA THR A 751 -29.10 2.62 -24.22
C THR A 751 -28.24 1.51 -23.63
N GLY A 752 -28.68 0.96 -22.49
CA GLY A 752 -27.90 0.03 -21.68
C GLY A 752 -26.89 0.75 -20.80
N HIS A 753 -26.05 0.00 -20.09
CA HIS A 753 -25.03 0.59 -19.21
C HIS A 753 -23.89 1.22 -20.03
N HIS A 754 -23.47 2.44 -19.69
CA HIS A 754 -22.22 3.06 -20.19
C HIS A 754 -21.38 3.47 -18.98
N PHE A 755 -20.19 2.88 -18.84
CA PHE A 755 -19.40 3.05 -17.63
C PHE A 755 -18.42 4.22 -17.71
N ASN A 756 -18.46 5.08 -16.70
CA ASN A 756 -17.40 6.06 -16.45
C ASN A 756 -16.76 5.86 -15.07
N LEU A 757 -15.54 6.37 -14.95
CA LEU A 757 -14.82 6.50 -13.68
C LEU A 757 -14.48 7.97 -13.44
N SER A 758 -14.98 8.55 -12.37
CA SER A 758 -14.62 9.90 -11.94
C SER A 758 -13.48 9.89 -10.94
N ILE A 759 -12.56 10.85 -11.09
CA ILE A 759 -11.38 11.06 -10.24
C ILE A 759 -11.36 12.51 -9.75
N ASP A 760 -11.57 12.73 -8.45
CA ASP A 760 -11.39 14.06 -7.84
C ASP A 760 -9.94 14.23 -7.33
N LEU A 761 -9.18 15.12 -7.97
CA LEU A 761 -7.77 15.40 -7.64
C LEU A 761 -7.59 16.17 -6.32
N ASN A 762 -8.65 16.74 -5.73
CA ASN A 762 -8.59 17.30 -4.38
C ASN A 762 -8.62 16.23 -3.31
N ALA A 763 -9.33 15.12 -3.55
CA ALA A 763 -9.41 13.98 -2.63
C ALA A 763 -8.25 12.97 -2.81
N CYS A 764 -7.51 13.03 -3.92
CA CYS A 764 -6.37 12.14 -4.14
C CYS A 764 -5.15 12.58 -3.31
N THR A 765 -4.82 11.82 -2.26
CA THR A 765 -3.67 12.07 -1.38
C THR A 765 -2.40 11.32 -1.80
N GLY A 766 -2.50 10.33 -2.70
CA GLY A 766 -1.36 9.51 -3.13
C GLY A 766 -1.13 8.22 -2.31
N CYS A 767 -2.07 7.81 -1.46
CA CYS A 767 -1.89 6.66 -0.54
C CYS A 767 -1.60 5.29 -1.20
N GLY A 768 -1.99 5.09 -2.45
CA GLY A 768 -1.64 3.92 -3.26
C GLY A 768 -2.38 2.61 -2.99
N ALA A 769 -3.35 2.58 -2.07
CA ALA A 769 -4.18 1.39 -1.81
C ALA A 769 -4.90 0.88 -3.07
N CYS A 770 -5.32 1.80 -3.95
CA CYS A 770 -5.95 1.48 -5.23
C CYS A 770 -5.05 0.71 -6.21
N VAL A 771 -3.71 0.88 -6.10
CA VAL A 771 -2.75 0.10 -6.89
C VAL A 771 -2.77 -1.34 -6.41
N ILE A 772 -2.53 -1.60 -5.12
CA ILE A 772 -2.51 -2.96 -4.56
C ILE A 772 -3.82 -3.70 -4.79
N ALA A 773 -4.97 -3.04 -4.59
CA ALA A 773 -6.27 -3.65 -4.83
C ALA A 773 -6.46 -4.06 -6.30
N CYS A 774 -5.94 -3.27 -7.25
CA CYS A 774 -5.94 -3.62 -8.66
C CYS A 774 -5.06 -4.84 -8.95
N HIS A 775 -3.91 -4.98 -8.27
CA HIS A 775 -3.02 -6.14 -8.42
C HIS A 775 -3.68 -7.42 -7.91
N ALA A 776 -4.25 -7.36 -6.70
CA ALA A 776 -4.90 -8.51 -6.05
C ALA A 776 -6.09 -9.04 -6.86
N GLU A 777 -6.97 -8.15 -7.34
CA GLU A 777 -8.16 -8.58 -8.09
C GLU A 777 -7.81 -9.12 -9.49
N ASN A 778 -6.80 -8.55 -10.15
CA ASN A 778 -6.52 -8.81 -11.56
C ASN A 778 -5.30 -9.71 -11.80
N ASN A 779 -4.80 -10.44 -10.79
CA ASN A 779 -3.66 -11.37 -10.93
C ASN A 779 -2.45 -10.73 -11.63
N VAL A 780 -2.13 -9.48 -11.28
CA VAL A 780 -1.00 -8.76 -11.88
C VAL A 780 0.31 -9.35 -11.33
N PRO A 781 1.26 -9.77 -12.19
CA PRO A 781 2.50 -10.39 -11.74
C PRO A 781 3.39 -9.37 -11.04
N VAL A 782 4.24 -9.85 -10.13
CA VAL A 782 5.30 -9.05 -9.52
C VAL A 782 6.55 -9.11 -10.39
N VAL A 783 7.15 -7.95 -10.63
CA VAL A 783 8.43 -7.80 -11.34
C VAL A 783 9.54 -7.44 -10.34
N GLY A 784 10.69 -8.11 -10.47
CA GLY A 784 11.85 -7.86 -9.62
C GLY A 784 12.57 -6.54 -9.95
N LYS A 785 13.43 -6.11 -9.00
CA LYS A 785 14.16 -4.83 -9.04
C LYS A 785 14.83 -4.53 -10.39
N SER A 786 15.54 -5.50 -10.97
CA SER A 786 16.33 -5.33 -12.19
C SER A 786 15.49 -4.98 -13.43
N GLU A 787 14.31 -5.57 -13.55
CA GLU A 787 13.42 -5.34 -14.69
C GLU A 787 12.53 -4.10 -14.48
N VAL A 788 12.14 -3.79 -13.24
CA VAL A 788 11.50 -2.49 -12.91
C VAL A 788 12.45 -1.33 -13.23
N ARG A 789 13.75 -1.45 -12.88
CA ARG A 789 14.80 -0.48 -13.22
C ARG A 789 14.90 -0.21 -14.73
N ARG A 790 14.52 -1.18 -15.58
CA ARG A 790 14.48 -1.06 -17.05
C ARG A 790 13.13 -0.58 -17.58
N SER A 791 12.29 -0.01 -16.71
CA SER A 791 10.95 0.50 -17.03
C SER A 791 10.01 -0.58 -17.57
N ARG A 792 10.08 -1.79 -16.99
CA ARG A 792 9.24 -2.96 -17.33
C ARG A 792 8.37 -3.41 -16.16
N ASP A 793 7.99 -2.48 -15.28
CA ASP A 793 7.02 -2.72 -14.21
C ASP A 793 5.67 -3.17 -14.79
N MET A 794 4.90 -3.91 -13.99
CA MET A 794 3.55 -4.34 -14.35
C MET A 794 2.53 -3.69 -13.42
N HIS A 795 2.29 -2.38 -13.57
CA HIS A 795 1.19 -1.69 -12.89
C HIS A 795 0.10 -1.24 -13.88
N TRP A 796 -1.15 -1.72 -13.68
CA TRP A 796 -2.30 -1.34 -14.53
C TRP A 796 -2.85 0.05 -14.25
N LEU A 797 -2.62 0.51 -13.02
CA LEU A 797 -2.91 1.83 -12.50
C LEU A 797 -1.61 2.34 -11.88
N ARG A 798 -1.16 3.53 -12.28
CA ARG A 798 -0.06 4.23 -11.60
C ARG A 798 -0.57 5.52 -10.98
N ILE A 799 0.13 5.98 -9.95
CA ILE A 799 -0.06 7.33 -9.40
C ILE A 799 1.15 8.13 -9.85
N ASP A 800 0.93 9.13 -10.68
CA ASP A 800 1.95 10.06 -11.12
C ASP A 800 2.11 11.16 -10.09
N ARG A 801 3.34 11.62 -9.87
CA ARG A 801 3.69 12.69 -8.94
C ARG A 801 4.38 13.80 -9.72
N TYR A 802 3.93 15.04 -9.63
CA TYR A 802 4.56 16.15 -10.31
C TYR A 802 5.04 17.19 -9.32
N TYR A 803 6.27 17.67 -9.51
CA TYR A 803 6.80 18.85 -8.85
C TYR A 803 6.74 20.07 -9.78
N SER A 804 6.53 21.26 -9.23
CA SER A 804 6.79 22.50 -9.95
C SER A 804 8.30 22.78 -10.05
N SER A 805 8.72 23.45 -11.12
CA SER A 805 10.11 23.94 -11.27
C SER A 805 10.29 25.25 -10.50
N GLU A 806 9.36 26.17 -10.68
CA GLU A 806 9.21 27.35 -9.85
C GLU A 806 8.53 26.98 -8.52
N SER A 807 8.25 27.98 -7.67
CA SER A 807 7.56 27.74 -6.38
C SER A 807 6.10 27.27 -6.54
N THR A 808 5.51 27.41 -7.73
CA THR A 808 4.11 27.04 -8.04
C THR A 808 3.98 26.53 -9.46
N PHE A 809 2.92 25.75 -9.75
CA PHE A 809 2.62 25.33 -11.13
C PHE A 809 2.24 26.51 -12.05
N GLU A 810 1.64 27.57 -11.51
CA GLU A 810 1.34 28.78 -12.30
C GLU A 810 2.63 29.48 -12.75
N GLY A 811 3.65 29.54 -11.90
CA GLY A 811 4.96 30.06 -12.28
C GLY A 811 5.60 29.29 -13.44
N ASP A 812 5.40 27.96 -13.50
CA ASP A 812 5.87 27.15 -14.64
C ASP A 812 5.13 27.51 -15.94
N ASN A 813 3.83 27.83 -15.86
CA ASN A 813 3.03 28.28 -17.00
C ASN A 813 3.49 29.66 -17.48
N GLU A 814 3.58 30.65 -16.57
CA GLU A 814 4.04 32.00 -16.90
C GLU A 814 5.42 31.98 -17.57
N ARG A 815 6.34 31.15 -17.06
CA ARG A 815 7.67 30.99 -17.63
C ARG A 815 7.65 30.43 -19.06
N LYS A 816 6.77 29.48 -19.34
CA LYS A 816 6.58 28.90 -20.68
C LYS A 816 5.94 29.89 -21.66
N GLU A 817 4.91 30.61 -21.24
CA GLU A 817 4.19 31.55 -22.11
C GLU A 817 5.01 32.82 -22.43
N ASN A 818 5.95 33.19 -21.57
CA ASN A 818 6.84 34.35 -21.76
C ASN A 818 8.13 34.06 -22.57
N ILE A 819 8.19 32.95 -23.32
CA ILE A 819 9.35 32.62 -24.15
C ILE A 819 9.51 33.64 -25.30
N ALA A 820 10.68 34.31 -25.36
CA ALA A 820 10.97 35.40 -26.31
C ALA A 820 11.42 34.92 -27.71
N GLY A 821 11.56 33.61 -27.92
CA GLY A 821 12.01 33.00 -29.16
C GLY A 821 12.97 31.81 -28.94
N LEU A 822 13.52 31.29 -30.04
CA LEU A 822 14.27 30.02 -30.06
C LEU A 822 15.46 29.97 -29.07
N SER A 823 16.23 31.05 -28.93
CA SER A 823 17.37 31.08 -28.02
C SER A 823 16.94 30.88 -26.56
N SER A 824 15.87 31.56 -26.13
CA SER A 824 15.31 31.44 -24.78
C SER A 824 14.59 30.12 -24.54
N SER A 825 13.95 29.52 -25.54
CA SER A 825 13.24 28.24 -25.37
C SER A 825 14.20 27.10 -25.03
N LEU A 826 15.40 27.09 -25.63
CA LEU A 826 16.38 26.02 -25.43
C LEU A 826 16.88 25.96 -23.97
N SER A 827 17.13 27.11 -23.35
CA SER A 827 17.50 27.16 -21.92
C SER A 827 16.30 26.96 -21.02
N THR A 828 15.15 27.57 -21.34
CA THR A 828 13.94 27.54 -20.50
C THR A 828 13.43 26.12 -20.29
N PHE A 829 13.27 25.33 -21.36
CA PHE A 829 12.79 23.95 -21.21
C PHE A 829 13.80 23.07 -20.46
N ASN A 830 15.10 23.27 -20.65
CA ASN A 830 16.13 22.52 -19.92
C ASN A 830 16.13 22.85 -18.41
N GLU A 831 15.85 24.09 -18.03
CA GLU A 831 15.75 24.50 -16.62
C GLU A 831 14.47 23.98 -15.96
N MET A 832 13.34 23.94 -16.68
CA MET A 832 12.04 23.48 -16.17
C MET A 832 12.00 21.99 -15.80
N GLU A 833 12.98 21.20 -16.23
CA GLU A 833 13.15 19.80 -15.79
C GLU A 833 13.65 19.68 -14.35
N LYS A 834 14.22 20.76 -13.80
CA LYS A 834 14.73 20.82 -12.43
C LYS A 834 13.63 21.34 -11.51
N ALA A 835 13.21 20.51 -10.56
CA ALA A 835 12.26 20.92 -9.53
C ALA A 835 12.85 22.03 -8.65
N GLY A 836 11.99 22.94 -8.19
CA GLY A 836 12.37 23.98 -7.23
C GLY A 836 12.77 23.40 -5.87
N ASP A 837 13.37 24.22 -5.01
CA ASP A 837 13.83 23.75 -3.69
C ASP A 837 12.66 23.38 -2.74
N ASN A 838 11.54 24.10 -2.81
CA ASN A 838 10.29 23.78 -2.10
C ASN A 838 9.11 23.84 -3.09
N PRO A 839 8.97 22.81 -3.95
CA PRO A 839 7.98 22.84 -5.02
C PRO A 839 6.58 22.51 -4.50
N GLN A 840 5.56 22.89 -5.26
CA GLN A 840 4.23 22.29 -5.11
C GLN A 840 4.26 20.85 -5.61
N VAL A 841 3.41 20.02 -5.01
CA VAL A 841 3.27 18.60 -5.38
C VAL A 841 1.82 18.33 -5.80
N SER A 842 1.65 17.60 -6.89
CA SER A 842 0.35 17.08 -7.31
C SER A 842 0.42 15.61 -7.68
N PHE A 843 -0.62 14.88 -7.28
CA PHE A 843 -0.81 13.47 -7.59
C PHE A 843 -1.90 13.29 -8.62
N GLN A 844 -1.68 12.37 -9.56
CA GLN A 844 -2.70 12.01 -10.53
C GLN A 844 -2.70 10.48 -10.76
N PRO A 845 -3.79 9.78 -10.41
CA PRO A 845 -3.93 8.38 -10.76
C PRO A 845 -4.24 8.24 -12.26
N VAL A 846 -3.42 7.47 -12.97
CA VAL A 846 -3.53 7.25 -14.42
C VAL A 846 -3.62 5.76 -14.71
N MET A 847 -4.73 5.37 -15.32
CA MET A 847 -5.05 4.02 -15.79
C MET A 847 -5.47 4.04 -17.27
N CYS A 848 -5.87 2.90 -17.82
CA CYS A 848 -6.55 2.89 -19.12
C CYS A 848 -7.80 3.75 -19.07
N GLN A 849 -7.89 4.72 -19.98
CA GLN A 849 -8.97 5.69 -20.03
C GLN A 849 -10.22 5.18 -20.79
N HIS A 850 -10.15 3.95 -21.34
CA HIS A 850 -11.22 3.32 -22.13
C HIS A 850 -11.81 4.25 -23.21
N CYS A 851 -10.92 4.88 -23.99
CA CYS A 851 -11.22 5.83 -25.06
C CYS A 851 -12.23 5.31 -26.08
N ASN A 852 -13.30 6.06 -26.37
CA ASN A 852 -14.25 5.68 -27.41
C ASN A 852 -13.59 5.72 -28.81
N HIS A 853 -12.77 6.73 -29.07
CA HIS A 853 -11.88 6.78 -30.24
C HIS A 853 -10.50 6.26 -29.83
N ALA A 854 -10.39 4.95 -29.60
CA ALA A 854 -9.16 4.36 -29.09
C ALA A 854 -8.10 4.14 -30.19
N PRO A 855 -7.00 4.93 -30.19
CA PRO A 855 -5.91 4.74 -31.16
C PRO A 855 -5.16 3.40 -30.95
N CYS A 856 -5.31 2.79 -29.77
CA CYS A 856 -4.71 1.50 -29.46
C CYS A 856 -5.44 0.31 -30.08
N GLU A 857 -6.68 0.48 -30.55
CA GLU A 857 -7.46 -0.59 -31.18
C GLU A 857 -7.19 -0.73 -32.67
N THR A 858 -7.24 0.38 -33.39
CA THR A 858 -7.11 0.42 -34.86
C THR A 858 -5.76 -0.09 -35.37
N VAL A 859 -4.75 -0.12 -34.51
CA VAL A 859 -3.40 -0.63 -34.82
C VAL A 859 -3.14 -2.07 -34.40
N CYS A 860 -4.13 -2.76 -33.82
CA CYS A 860 -3.96 -4.18 -33.48
C CYS A 860 -4.23 -5.04 -34.73
N PRO A 861 -3.22 -5.67 -35.35
CA PRO A 861 -3.40 -6.38 -36.62
C PRO A 861 -4.24 -7.67 -36.49
N VAL A 862 -4.43 -8.15 -35.25
CA VAL A 862 -5.15 -9.39 -34.94
C VAL A 862 -6.47 -9.14 -34.21
N ALA A 863 -6.88 -7.87 -34.07
CA ALA A 863 -8.09 -7.44 -33.37
C ALA A 863 -8.20 -8.01 -31.94
N ALA A 864 -7.08 -8.08 -31.21
CA ALA A 864 -7.07 -8.49 -29.80
C ALA A 864 -7.70 -7.44 -28.86
N THR A 865 -7.98 -6.24 -29.38
CA THR A 865 -8.63 -5.15 -28.66
C THR A 865 -9.83 -4.66 -29.44
N SER A 866 -10.95 -4.47 -28.74
CA SER A 866 -12.21 -3.99 -29.32
C SER A 866 -13.06 -3.30 -28.26
N HIS A 867 -13.99 -2.43 -28.64
CA HIS A 867 -14.92 -1.80 -27.71
C HIS A 867 -16.20 -2.60 -27.52
N SER A 868 -16.69 -2.62 -26.28
CA SER A 868 -18.06 -3.04 -25.98
C SER A 868 -19.04 -1.86 -26.07
N ARG A 869 -20.34 -2.19 -26.11
CA ARG A 869 -21.41 -1.20 -25.96
C ARG A 869 -21.37 -0.47 -24.62
N GLN A 870 -20.73 -1.06 -23.61
CA GLN A 870 -20.66 -0.51 -22.25
C GLN A 870 -19.57 0.55 -22.05
N GLY A 871 -18.93 0.99 -23.14
CA GLY A 871 -17.81 1.95 -23.10
C GLY A 871 -16.47 1.33 -22.70
N GLN A 872 -16.41 0.01 -22.47
CA GLN A 872 -15.16 -0.65 -22.08
C GLN A 872 -14.36 -1.06 -23.32
N ASN A 873 -13.10 -0.61 -23.40
CA ASN A 873 -12.07 -1.25 -24.22
C ASN A 873 -11.78 -2.68 -23.70
N HIS A 874 -12.11 -3.72 -24.46
CA HIS A 874 -11.82 -5.11 -24.13
C HIS A 874 -10.43 -5.51 -24.61
N MET A 875 -9.69 -6.23 -23.77
CA MET A 875 -8.39 -6.82 -24.14
C MET A 875 -8.51 -8.34 -24.11
N ALA A 876 -8.55 -8.97 -25.27
CA ALA A 876 -8.53 -10.42 -25.42
C ALA A 876 -7.08 -10.92 -25.34
N TYR A 877 -6.65 -11.32 -24.14
CA TYR A 877 -5.27 -11.73 -23.88
C TYR A 877 -4.80 -12.89 -24.78
N ASN A 878 -5.69 -13.85 -25.05
CA ASN A 878 -5.44 -15.03 -25.88
C ASN A 878 -5.27 -14.72 -27.38
N ARG A 879 -5.75 -13.56 -27.86
CA ARG A 879 -5.61 -13.14 -29.27
C ARG A 879 -4.36 -12.29 -29.49
N CYS A 880 -3.76 -11.76 -28.44
CA CYS A 880 -2.60 -10.89 -28.54
C CYS A 880 -1.36 -11.68 -28.97
N VAL A 881 -0.80 -11.32 -30.14
CA VAL A 881 0.44 -11.92 -30.67
C VAL A 881 1.71 -11.11 -30.33
N GLY A 882 1.59 -10.11 -29.45
CA GLY A 882 2.76 -9.39 -28.92
C GLY A 882 3.45 -8.39 -29.85
N THR A 883 2.76 -7.82 -30.85
CA THR A 883 3.36 -6.78 -31.73
C THR A 883 3.69 -5.47 -31.01
N ARG A 884 3.07 -5.21 -29.85
CA ARG A 884 3.27 -4.05 -28.97
C ARG A 884 2.86 -2.67 -29.52
N TYR A 885 2.40 -2.55 -30.77
CA TYR A 885 1.97 -1.27 -31.36
C TYR A 885 0.92 -0.54 -30.50
N CYS A 886 -0.06 -1.27 -29.94
CA CYS A 886 -1.09 -0.68 -29.09
C CYS A 886 -0.54 0.12 -27.88
N ALA A 887 0.66 -0.19 -27.37
CA ALA A 887 1.31 0.62 -26.34
C ALA A 887 1.88 1.93 -26.89
N ASN A 888 2.45 1.92 -28.09
CA ASN A 888 3.00 3.12 -28.75
C ASN A 888 1.89 4.15 -29.01
N ASN A 889 0.79 3.70 -29.59
CA ASN A 889 -0.33 4.58 -29.97
C ASN A 889 -1.20 5.05 -28.79
N CYS A 890 -1.10 4.41 -27.63
CA CYS A 890 -1.79 4.90 -26.45
C CYS A 890 -1.11 6.19 -25.96
N PRO A 891 -1.77 7.36 -25.97
CA PRO A 891 -1.13 8.61 -25.54
C PRO A 891 -0.76 8.58 -24.06
N TYR A 892 -1.55 7.87 -23.23
CA TYR A 892 -1.34 7.74 -21.80
C TYR A 892 -0.25 6.72 -21.40
N LYS A 893 0.19 5.86 -22.33
CA LYS A 893 1.20 4.80 -22.10
C LYS A 893 0.85 3.88 -20.91
N VAL A 894 -0.38 3.38 -20.89
CA VAL A 894 -0.96 2.54 -19.82
C VAL A 894 -1.23 1.08 -20.24
N ARG A 895 -0.68 0.66 -21.38
CA ARG A 895 -0.59 -0.74 -21.78
C ARG A 895 0.71 -1.32 -21.19
N ARG A 896 0.65 -2.49 -20.58
CA ARG A 896 1.80 -3.17 -19.94
C ARG A 896 2.05 -4.49 -20.64
N PHE A 897 3.29 -4.80 -20.96
CA PHE A 897 3.64 -5.96 -21.78
C PHE A 897 4.32 -7.04 -20.93
N ASN A 898 3.85 -8.28 -21.04
CA ASN A 898 4.53 -9.40 -20.41
C ASN A 898 5.79 -9.78 -21.19
N TRP A 899 6.94 -9.23 -20.78
CA TRP A 899 8.24 -9.49 -21.42
C TRP A 899 8.69 -10.93 -21.23
N PHE A 900 8.48 -11.46 -20.03
CA PHE A 900 8.86 -12.81 -19.64
C PHE A 900 7.63 -13.63 -19.29
N LEU A 901 7.87 -14.92 -19.02
CA LEU A 901 6.88 -15.76 -18.38
C LEU A 901 7.03 -15.59 -16.87
N TYR A 902 6.25 -14.68 -16.26
CA TYR A 902 6.37 -14.38 -14.82
C TYR A 902 5.85 -15.48 -13.90
N ASN A 903 5.12 -16.47 -14.46
CA ASN A 903 4.56 -17.60 -13.72
C ASN A 903 5.26 -18.92 -14.06
N LYS A 904 5.31 -19.84 -13.10
CA LYS A 904 5.89 -21.19 -13.21
C LYS A 904 7.33 -21.22 -13.74
N ASN A 905 8.18 -20.27 -13.33
CA ASN A 905 9.61 -20.30 -13.65
C ASN A 905 10.48 -20.05 -12.41
N SER A 906 11.78 -20.30 -12.50
CA SER A 906 12.72 -20.07 -11.38
C SER A 906 13.35 -18.68 -11.39
N GLU A 907 13.24 -17.92 -12.47
CA GLU A 907 13.81 -16.56 -12.56
C GLU A 907 13.02 -15.53 -11.73
N PHE A 908 11.72 -15.76 -11.53
CA PHE A 908 10.86 -14.90 -10.72
C PHE A 908 10.29 -15.67 -9.54
N ASP A 909 11.09 -15.99 -8.52
CA ASP A 909 10.64 -16.81 -7.38
C ASP A 909 9.75 -16.05 -6.37
N TYR A 910 8.59 -15.60 -6.81
CA TYR A 910 7.55 -14.95 -5.99
C TYR A 910 6.31 -15.84 -5.83
N HIS A 911 5.19 -15.26 -5.39
CA HIS A 911 3.93 -15.97 -5.06
C HIS A 911 3.25 -16.71 -6.23
N MET A 912 3.58 -16.38 -7.49
CA MET A 912 3.00 -17.06 -8.64
C MET A 912 3.66 -18.42 -8.92
N ASN A 913 4.79 -18.71 -8.28
CA ASN A 913 5.65 -19.84 -8.60
C ASN A 913 5.75 -20.88 -7.48
N ASP A 914 5.38 -20.52 -6.26
CA ASP A 914 5.15 -21.49 -5.18
C ASP A 914 3.71 -22.04 -5.19
N ASP A 915 3.53 -23.28 -4.78
CA ASP A 915 2.22 -23.94 -4.81
C ASP A 915 1.22 -23.29 -3.84
N LEU A 916 1.71 -22.78 -2.70
CA LEU A 916 0.90 -22.15 -1.68
C LEU A 916 0.46 -20.73 -2.09
N GLY A 917 1.37 -19.90 -2.59
CA GLY A 917 1.09 -18.51 -2.96
C GLY A 917 0.11 -18.39 -4.12
N ARG A 918 0.01 -19.42 -4.99
CA ARG A 918 -1.00 -19.48 -6.06
C ARG A 918 -2.44 -19.53 -5.55
N MET A 919 -2.69 -19.75 -4.26
CA MET A 919 -4.04 -19.70 -3.67
C MET A 919 -4.67 -18.30 -3.71
N VAL A 920 -3.86 -17.23 -3.75
CA VAL A 920 -4.34 -15.85 -3.82
C VAL A 920 -4.98 -15.50 -5.17
N LEU A 921 -4.64 -16.26 -6.21
CA LEU A 921 -5.02 -15.92 -7.58
C LEU A 921 -6.54 -16.00 -7.76
N ASN A 922 -7.11 -14.91 -8.25
CA ASN A 922 -8.53 -14.81 -8.55
C ASN A 922 -8.90 -15.76 -9.71
N PRO A 923 -9.76 -16.76 -9.50
CA PRO A 923 -10.10 -17.73 -10.54
C PRO A 923 -10.94 -17.12 -11.69
N ASP A 924 -11.52 -15.94 -11.49
CA ASP A 924 -12.37 -15.28 -12.48
C ASP A 924 -11.55 -14.45 -13.49
N VAL A 925 -10.24 -14.31 -13.28
CA VAL A 925 -9.31 -13.59 -14.17
C VAL A 925 -8.20 -14.54 -14.59
N ASN A 926 -7.95 -14.63 -15.90
CA ASN A 926 -6.86 -15.47 -16.39
C ASN A 926 -5.49 -14.94 -15.91
N VAL A 927 -4.59 -15.86 -15.58
CA VAL A 927 -3.17 -15.52 -15.38
C VAL A 927 -2.53 -15.47 -16.76
N ARG A 928 -1.92 -14.34 -17.10
CA ARG A 928 -1.34 -14.14 -18.43
C ARG A 928 -0.03 -14.90 -18.58
N SER A 929 0.27 -15.26 -19.81
CA SER A 929 1.55 -15.85 -20.20
C SER A 929 2.49 -14.77 -20.74
N ARG A 930 3.60 -15.17 -21.34
CA ARG A 930 4.54 -14.28 -22.03
C ARG A 930 3.96 -13.72 -23.33
N GLY A 931 4.40 -12.53 -23.72
CA GLY A 931 4.16 -11.98 -25.05
C GLY A 931 2.80 -11.33 -25.26
N VAL A 932 2.03 -11.13 -24.19
CA VAL A 932 0.70 -10.53 -24.25
C VAL A 932 0.67 -9.17 -23.55
N MET A 933 -0.12 -8.26 -24.12
CA MET A 933 -0.41 -6.96 -23.51
C MET A 933 -1.49 -7.07 -22.45
N GLU A 934 -1.36 -6.23 -21.44
CA GLU A 934 -2.32 -6.02 -20.37
C GLU A 934 -2.66 -4.55 -20.23
N LYS A 935 -3.78 -4.30 -19.55
CA LYS A 935 -4.24 -2.96 -19.16
C LYS A 935 -5.34 -3.09 -18.12
N CYS A 936 -5.62 -1.99 -17.43
CA CYS A 936 -6.86 -1.81 -16.69
C CYS A 936 -8.08 -2.16 -17.59
N SER A 937 -8.98 -2.98 -17.06
CA SER A 937 -10.18 -3.47 -17.75
C SER A 937 -11.47 -2.84 -17.24
N MET A 938 -11.40 -1.86 -16.32
CA MET A 938 -12.53 -1.43 -15.48
C MET A 938 -13.17 -2.64 -14.76
N CYS A 939 -12.33 -3.57 -14.27
CA CYS A 939 -12.73 -4.77 -13.52
C CYS A 939 -13.94 -5.49 -14.13
N ILE A 940 -13.86 -5.83 -15.42
CA ILE A 940 -14.98 -6.45 -16.17
C ILE A 940 -15.57 -7.68 -15.47
N GLN A 941 -14.76 -8.47 -14.78
CA GLN A 941 -15.19 -9.62 -13.98
C GLN A 941 -16.16 -9.23 -12.86
N MET A 942 -16.03 -8.03 -12.27
CA MET A 942 -16.92 -7.52 -11.24
C MET A 942 -18.21 -6.95 -11.83
N THR A 943 -18.12 -6.19 -12.93
CA THR A 943 -19.31 -5.61 -13.57
C THR A 943 -20.21 -6.69 -14.17
N GLN A 944 -19.63 -7.71 -14.81
CA GLN A 944 -20.40 -8.83 -15.35
C GLN A 944 -21.08 -9.67 -14.25
N ALA A 945 -20.42 -9.87 -13.11
CA ALA A 945 -21.03 -10.56 -11.96
C ALA A 945 -22.23 -9.78 -11.41
N THR A 946 -22.12 -8.44 -11.32
CA THR A 946 -23.19 -7.55 -10.87
C THR A 946 -24.39 -7.60 -11.82
N ILE A 947 -24.15 -7.50 -13.13
CA ILE A 947 -25.19 -7.60 -14.15
C ILE A 947 -25.87 -8.97 -14.13
N LEU A 948 -25.09 -10.04 -13.99
CA LEU A 948 -25.63 -11.40 -13.92
C LEU A 948 -26.53 -11.59 -12.69
N LYS A 949 -26.13 -11.04 -11.54
CA LYS A 949 -26.91 -11.10 -10.30
C LYS A 949 -28.24 -10.37 -10.45
N ALA A 950 -28.22 -9.11 -10.88
CA ALA A 950 -29.44 -8.31 -11.06
C ALA A 950 -30.39 -8.93 -12.11
N LYS A 951 -29.84 -9.46 -13.22
CA LYS A 951 -30.61 -10.17 -14.24
C LYS A 951 -31.30 -11.41 -13.67
N ARG A 952 -30.62 -12.20 -12.83
CA ARG A 952 -31.19 -13.38 -12.17
C ARG A 952 -32.30 -13.00 -11.19
N GLU A 953 -32.12 -11.90 -10.48
CA GLU A 953 -33.08 -11.36 -9.50
C GLU A 953 -34.25 -10.60 -10.16
N GLY A 954 -34.21 -10.37 -11.47
CA GLY A 954 -35.27 -9.68 -12.21
C GLY A 954 -35.40 -8.20 -11.85
N ARG A 955 -34.32 -7.56 -11.41
CA ARG A 955 -34.31 -6.15 -10.97
C ARG A 955 -33.28 -5.32 -11.73
N ALA A 956 -33.46 -3.99 -11.66
CA ALA A 956 -32.43 -3.05 -12.08
C ALA A 956 -31.25 -3.06 -11.09
N ILE A 957 -30.10 -2.65 -11.59
CA ILE A 957 -28.91 -2.37 -10.79
C ILE A 957 -29.09 -0.96 -10.24
N VAL A 958 -28.75 -0.77 -8.96
CA VAL A 958 -28.82 0.54 -8.29
C VAL A 958 -27.43 1.14 -8.14
N ASP A 959 -27.36 2.46 -7.98
CA ASP A 959 -26.08 3.15 -7.75
C ASP A 959 -25.33 2.56 -6.56
N GLY A 960 -24.01 2.51 -6.68
CA GLY A 960 -23.11 1.90 -5.70
C GLY A 960 -22.92 0.37 -5.83
N GLU A 961 -23.79 -0.37 -6.53
CA GLU A 961 -23.55 -1.81 -6.78
C GLU A 961 -22.41 -2.05 -7.79
N PHE A 962 -22.24 -1.15 -8.75
CA PHE A 962 -21.08 -1.18 -9.63
C PHE A 962 -19.85 -0.64 -8.89
N GLN A 963 -18.86 -1.51 -8.70
CA GLN A 963 -17.58 -1.14 -8.13
C GLN A 963 -16.43 -1.78 -8.92
N THR A 964 -15.31 -1.08 -8.95
CA THR A 964 -14.02 -1.63 -9.36
C THR A 964 -13.18 -1.90 -8.12
N ALA A 965 -12.12 -2.71 -8.26
CA ALA A 965 -11.20 -2.93 -7.15
C ALA A 965 -10.55 -1.63 -6.66
N CYS A 966 -10.22 -0.69 -7.57
CA CYS A 966 -9.59 0.57 -7.21
C CYS A 966 -10.58 1.57 -6.57
N SER A 967 -11.85 1.64 -7.02
CA SER A 967 -12.86 2.49 -6.37
C SER A 967 -13.21 1.96 -4.98
N ASN A 968 -13.39 0.65 -4.82
CA ASN A 968 -13.72 0.04 -3.53
C ASN A 968 -12.61 0.17 -2.47
N ALA A 969 -11.35 0.26 -2.91
CA ALA A 969 -10.19 0.44 -2.04
C ALA A 969 -9.88 1.93 -1.74
N CYS A 970 -10.51 2.88 -2.43
CA CYS A 970 -10.20 4.29 -2.28
C CYS A 970 -10.88 4.88 -1.03
N SER A 971 -10.15 4.96 0.07
CA SER A 971 -10.62 5.47 1.37
C SER A 971 -11.11 6.93 1.34
N THR A 972 -10.53 7.76 0.46
CA THR A 972 -10.85 9.19 0.38
C THR A 972 -12.12 9.50 -0.41
N GLY A 973 -12.66 8.52 -1.15
CA GLY A 973 -13.73 8.74 -2.12
C GLY A 973 -13.27 9.48 -3.38
N ALA A 974 -11.97 9.53 -3.67
CA ALA A 974 -11.44 10.17 -4.87
C ALA A 974 -11.86 9.45 -6.16
N MET A 975 -12.15 8.14 -6.12
CA MET A 975 -12.53 7.34 -7.29
C MET A 975 -13.98 6.88 -7.18
N ILE A 976 -14.85 7.35 -8.09
CA ILE A 976 -16.27 6.96 -8.16
C ILE A 976 -16.54 6.31 -9.53
N PHE A 977 -16.92 5.03 -9.51
CA PHE A 977 -17.24 4.26 -10.72
C PHE A 977 -18.74 4.01 -10.79
N GLY A 978 -19.32 4.08 -11.99
CA GLY A 978 -20.74 3.80 -12.16
C GLY A 978 -21.21 3.88 -13.61
N ASP A 979 -22.53 3.78 -13.78
CA ASP A 979 -23.21 3.90 -15.06
C ASP A 979 -23.70 5.33 -15.28
N VAL A 980 -23.27 5.99 -16.36
CA VAL A 980 -23.69 7.38 -16.67
C VAL A 980 -25.04 7.48 -17.36
N ASN A 981 -25.59 6.35 -17.82
CA ASN A 981 -26.93 6.30 -18.37
C ASN A 981 -27.99 6.28 -17.25
N ASP A 982 -27.62 5.88 -16.02
CA ASP A 982 -28.43 6.12 -14.83
C ASP A 982 -28.33 7.60 -14.41
N LYS A 983 -29.45 8.32 -14.51
CA LYS A 983 -29.49 9.77 -14.24
C LYS A 983 -29.41 10.13 -12.76
N GLU A 984 -29.68 9.17 -11.88
CA GLU A 984 -29.63 9.38 -10.43
C GLU A 984 -28.26 9.07 -9.81
N ALA A 985 -27.42 8.33 -10.56
CA ALA A 985 -26.10 7.89 -10.10
C ALA A 985 -25.14 9.05 -9.82
N GLU A 986 -24.30 8.90 -8.81
CA GLU A 986 -23.33 9.93 -8.41
C GLU A 986 -22.34 10.26 -9.54
N VAL A 987 -21.90 9.26 -10.31
CA VAL A 987 -20.97 9.48 -11.43
C VAL A 987 -21.58 10.38 -12.52
N THR A 988 -22.90 10.35 -12.71
CA THR A 988 -23.60 11.20 -13.68
C THR A 988 -23.61 12.66 -13.23
N LYS A 989 -23.79 12.90 -11.93
CA LYS A 989 -23.69 14.25 -11.33
C LYS A 989 -22.27 14.78 -11.46
N LEU A 990 -21.27 13.93 -11.22
CA LEU A 990 -19.86 14.29 -11.37
C LEU A 990 -19.48 14.55 -12.84
N ALA A 991 -20.06 13.82 -13.79
CA ALA A 991 -19.86 14.07 -15.22
C ALA A 991 -20.44 15.41 -15.70
N ALA A 992 -21.38 15.99 -14.94
CA ALA A 992 -21.98 17.31 -15.22
C ALA A 992 -21.37 18.45 -14.36
N ASP A 993 -20.39 18.15 -13.51
CA ASP A 993 -19.69 19.14 -12.67
C ASP A 993 -18.87 20.11 -13.54
N GLU A 994 -18.88 21.40 -13.22
CA GLU A 994 -18.12 22.43 -13.95
C GLU A 994 -16.60 22.18 -13.93
N ARG A 995 -16.11 21.43 -12.95
CA ARG A 995 -14.70 21.02 -12.83
C ARG A 995 -14.34 19.82 -13.71
N MET A 996 -15.31 19.17 -14.33
CA MET A 996 -15.07 17.99 -15.14
C MET A 996 -14.16 18.33 -16.34
N TYR A 997 -13.11 17.54 -16.53
CA TYR A 997 -12.29 17.58 -17.73
C TYR A 997 -11.73 16.19 -18.06
N HIS A 998 -11.41 15.98 -19.32
CA HIS A 998 -10.67 14.81 -19.77
C HIS A 998 -9.21 15.14 -20.03
N LEU A 999 -8.34 14.15 -19.85
CA LEU A 999 -6.93 14.29 -20.24
C LEU A 999 -6.80 14.33 -21.76
N LEU A 1000 -6.03 15.30 -22.25
CA LEU A 1000 -5.63 15.40 -23.66
C LEU A 1000 -6.82 15.45 -24.64
N GLU A 1001 -7.84 16.25 -24.32
CA GLU A 1001 -9.05 16.42 -25.14
C GLU A 1001 -8.75 16.85 -26.59
N HIS A 1002 -7.70 17.67 -26.78
CA HIS A 1002 -7.25 18.11 -28.11
C HIS A 1002 -6.82 16.95 -29.03
N VAL A 1003 -6.52 15.76 -28.48
CA VAL A 1003 -6.19 14.55 -29.26
C VAL A 1003 -7.46 13.90 -29.83
N GLY A 1004 -8.64 14.18 -29.28
CA GLY A 1004 -9.92 13.65 -29.77
C GLY A 1004 -10.19 12.18 -29.41
N THR A 1005 -9.57 11.63 -28.35
CA THR A 1005 -9.73 10.20 -27.98
C THR A 1005 -11.06 9.85 -27.28
N LYS A 1006 -11.81 10.85 -26.81
CA LYS A 1006 -13.09 10.70 -26.09
C LYS A 1006 -13.02 9.66 -24.94
N PRO A 1007 -12.18 9.88 -23.91
CA PRO A 1007 -12.01 8.95 -22.78
C PRO A 1007 -13.26 8.84 -21.89
N ASN A 1008 -13.43 7.68 -21.22
CA ASN A 1008 -14.53 7.41 -20.28
C ASN A 1008 -14.09 7.58 -18.80
N VAL A 1009 -12.84 8.00 -18.57
CA VAL A 1009 -12.38 8.44 -17.26
C VAL A 1009 -12.42 9.96 -17.25
N ILE A 1010 -13.02 10.53 -16.21
CA ILE A 1010 -13.14 11.99 -16.01
C ILE A 1010 -12.30 12.39 -14.80
N TYR A 1011 -11.64 13.54 -14.91
CA TYR A 1011 -10.89 14.16 -13.83
C TYR A 1011 -11.60 15.45 -13.43
N HIS A 1012 -11.42 15.88 -12.18
CA HIS A 1012 -11.89 17.18 -11.72
C HIS A 1012 -10.70 18.12 -11.48
N VAL A 1013 -10.85 19.38 -11.90
CA VAL A 1013 -9.88 20.46 -11.65
C VAL A 1013 -9.51 20.50 -10.16
N LYS A 1014 -8.21 20.57 -9.87
CA LYS A 1014 -7.70 20.70 -8.51
C LYS A 1014 -7.88 22.14 -8.05
N VAL A 1015 -8.52 22.33 -6.90
CA VAL A 1015 -8.75 23.65 -6.31
C VAL A 1015 -7.92 23.76 -5.04
N ARG A 1016 -7.01 24.73 -4.98
CA ARG A 1016 -6.16 24.98 -3.81
C ARG A 1016 -6.66 26.19 -3.02
N ASN A 1017 -6.49 26.16 -1.71
CA ASN A 1017 -6.88 27.25 -0.81
C ASN A 1017 -5.65 28.08 -0.40
N THR A 1018 -5.04 28.72 -1.39
CA THR A 1018 -3.78 29.49 -1.27
C THR A 1018 -3.99 30.91 -0.79
#